data_AF-A0A432IU90-F1
#
_entry.id   AF-A0A432IU90-F1
#
_cell.length_a   1.000
_cell.length_b   1.000
_cell.length_c   1.000
_cell.angle_alpha   90.00
_cell.angle_beta   90.00
_cell.angle_gamma   90.00
#
_symmetry.space_group_name_H-M   'P 1'
#
loop_
_entity.id
_entity.type
_entity.pdbx_description
1 polymer ?
#
loop_
_entity_poly.entity_id
_entity_poly.type
_entity_poly.pdbx_seq_one_letter_code
_entity_poly.pdbx_strand_id
1 'polypeptide(L)'
;MLLGNLLRSARKKYRKISVEGICFDSRKVKKKDIFFAIRGSKTSGTKFIKEAISKEASAIVSNKKVKLKNSKIPLFIVNDVRKSLSEACSNFYKKKPSSIIAVTGTNGKSSVADFFYQILNLHKVSVASIGTLGIVSKKYNKKTSLTSIDPLSLHRNLQILARKKINHVILEASSHGLKQKRLDNLNIKAGIFTNLSHDHLDYHKSMQSYFDSKLYLFKSLLKKNSRIITDEDNKEFTTIKNIANRKKIKTITIGSNSGTIKILQHKYQKNKQIVKVYVNSKIISLHIPLIGYFQVKNLLMAILAASCCGININKAFKVINNIRPVSGRLECIANLKNNAKIILDFAHTPEALKQSLIALKDQFRRNIILVFGCGGERDKKKRSIMGTIAAKYCRKIFVTDDNPRNENPKKIRKAIIASCKELALEIGSRKKAIETAIKELNEGEILLVAGKGHEKTQDYGDKIINFSDKKIIRAIIKKRKILSTKSNWSQDLAKKAFNNKNLKNVNYNGVSINTKTIKENNLFFAIRGKNTDGHKFVKEAFKKGAIKSVVSKRMNRVSSNKLIKVKNTLSSLNQLANVTRENSFAQIIGITGSVGKTTLKNLISFALNSYGKAYHSPHSYNNKFGVPLSISNLKKDTEYGVFEIGMNKKGEIDKLSKIVKPEIAIITNISEAHFENFDNLQSIAKAKAEIINHISKDGNIILNKDSQFFKFLSKKANKNEINVVTFGLKKKSDVFLLGIKKIRNFYRLKVIVKNKIYYFDTKYIFNNIIKNILACICVLMILNLNLKKIRKKFINFKIPDGRGDVKLVRKFNKKFKFIDESYNANPLSMISAIKNMNNYKRKNNEKKLMLLGDMLELGKNSKSLHKKLSIEINRSDVDKVFVYGKYIQETFNSLVNNKKGKIFNNLKEANDYLGKIIHNNDLLMVKGSNATGLNQLSKNIKRRQINAI
;
A
#
# COMPACT_ATOMS: atom_id res chain seq x y z
N MET A 1 -43.30 43.71 11.92
CA MET A 1 -43.18 43.06 13.25
C MET A 1 -42.78 44.12 14.26
N LEU A 2 -43.30 44.07 15.49
CA LEU A 2 -42.97 45.08 16.50
C LEU A 2 -41.54 44.90 17.05
N LEU A 3 -40.83 46.01 17.28
CA LEU A 3 -39.47 46.00 17.79
C LEU A 3 -39.32 45.27 19.13
N GLY A 4 -40.33 45.38 20.01
CA GLY A 4 -40.36 44.66 21.29
C GLY A 4 -40.39 43.13 21.16
N ASN A 5 -40.93 42.62 20.04
CA ASN A 5 -40.93 41.18 19.74
C ASN A 5 -39.59 40.73 19.13
N LEU A 6 -38.78 41.69 18.67
CA LEU A 6 -37.56 41.48 17.91
C LEU A 6 -36.34 41.45 18.83
N LEU A 7 -36.29 42.36 19.81
CA LEU A 7 -35.21 42.48 20.79
C LEU A 7 -35.77 42.61 22.21
N ARG A 8 -35.34 41.72 23.13
CA ARG A 8 -35.73 41.82 24.55
C ARG A 8 -35.24 43.10 25.22
N SER A 9 -34.12 43.64 24.76
CA SER A 9 -33.52 44.88 25.25
C SER A 9 -34.28 46.16 24.81
N ALA A 10 -35.36 46.04 24.02
CA ALA A 10 -36.16 47.18 23.62
C ALA A 10 -36.88 47.83 24.82
N ARG A 11 -36.57 49.10 25.09
CA ARG A 11 -37.25 49.93 26.11
C ARG A 11 -38.74 50.02 25.84
N LYS A 12 -39.57 50.02 26.89
CA LYS A 12 -41.06 50.02 26.80
C LYS A 12 -41.60 51.01 25.76
N LYS A 13 -41.14 52.26 25.78
CA LYS A 13 -41.58 53.33 24.86
C LYS A 13 -41.34 53.07 23.37
N TYR A 14 -40.37 52.22 23.01
CA TYR A 14 -40.04 51.93 21.61
C TYR A 14 -40.54 50.55 21.14
N ARG A 15 -41.21 49.78 22.01
CA ARG A 15 -41.64 48.42 21.68
C ARG A 15 -42.65 48.36 20.53
N LYS A 16 -43.48 49.41 20.37
CA LYS A 16 -44.53 49.51 19.33
C LYS A 16 -44.01 49.94 17.95
N ILE A 17 -42.71 50.20 17.79
CA ILE A 17 -42.14 50.57 16.48
C ILE A 17 -42.23 49.39 15.51
N SER A 18 -42.78 49.64 14.32
CA SER A 18 -42.83 48.65 13.24
C SER A 18 -41.47 48.47 12.59
N VAL A 19 -41.04 47.21 12.46
CA VAL A 19 -39.82 46.78 11.77
C VAL A 19 -40.21 45.82 10.66
N GLU A 20 -39.76 46.13 9.44
CA GLU A 20 -40.05 45.35 8.23
C GLU A 20 -38.84 44.54 7.73
N GLY A 21 -37.63 44.88 8.16
CA GLY A 21 -36.43 44.09 7.88
C GLY A 21 -35.27 44.37 8.83
N ILE A 22 -34.18 43.64 8.63
CA ILE A 22 -32.96 43.68 9.46
C ILE A 22 -31.78 43.91 8.54
N CYS A 23 -30.93 44.87 8.89
CA CYS A 23 -29.73 45.19 8.12
C CYS A 23 -28.51 45.45 9.03
N PHE A 24 -27.32 45.13 8.54
CA PHE A 24 -26.05 45.46 9.20
C PHE A 24 -25.01 46.00 8.19
N ASP A 25 -25.47 46.38 7.00
CA ASP A 25 -24.70 47.00 5.92
C ASP A 25 -25.46 48.26 5.46
N SER A 26 -25.00 49.44 5.85
CA SER A 26 -25.72 50.72 5.65
C SER A 26 -26.12 50.95 4.20
N ARG A 27 -25.29 50.47 3.26
CA ARG A 27 -25.53 50.53 1.82
C ARG A 27 -26.83 49.86 1.39
N LYS A 28 -27.29 48.85 2.14
CA LYS A 28 -28.44 48.00 1.82
C LYS A 28 -29.67 48.26 2.69
N VAL A 29 -29.62 49.25 3.59
CA VAL A 29 -30.76 49.62 4.45
C VAL A 29 -31.94 50.04 3.57
N LYS A 30 -33.12 49.54 3.90
CA LYS A 30 -34.41 49.98 3.35
C LYS A 30 -35.24 50.70 4.41
N LYS A 31 -36.23 51.46 3.96
CA LYS A 31 -37.24 52.07 4.83
C LYS A 31 -37.81 51.04 5.81
N LYS A 32 -37.87 51.41 7.10
CA LYS A 32 -38.33 50.58 8.23
C LYS A 32 -37.46 49.35 8.57
N ASP A 33 -36.25 49.23 8.02
CA ASP A 33 -35.26 48.27 8.52
C ASP A 33 -34.72 48.71 9.88
N ILE A 34 -34.41 47.75 10.76
CA ILE A 34 -33.53 47.99 11.90
C ILE A 34 -32.06 47.82 11.47
N PHE A 35 -31.21 48.81 11.79
CA PHE A 35 -29.78 48.79 11.45
C PHE A 35 -28.90 48.43 12.65
N PHE A 36 -28.04 47.43 12.50
CA PHE A 36 -27.07 47.00 13.50
C PHE A 36 -25.66 47.53 13.17
N ALA A 37 -25.19 48.51 13.93
CA ALA A 37 -23.88 49.14 13.80
C ALA A 37 -22.77 48.25 14.40
N ILE A 38 -22.33 47.25 13.64
CA ILE A 38 -21.34 46.27 14.10
C ILE A 38 -19.90 46.80 13.95
N ARG A 39 -19.08 46.65 14.99
CA ARG A 39 -17.62 46.85 14.89
C ARG A 39 -16.96 45.69 14.13
N GLY A 40 -16.40 45.97 12.95
CA GLY A 40 -15.62 45.05 12.13
C GLY A 40 -14.12 45.07 12.46
N SER A 41 -13.32 44.36 11.68
CA SER A 41 -11.85 44.36 11.79
C SER A 41 -11.19 45.56 11.07
N LYS A 42 -11.82 46.09 10.01
CA LYS A 42 -11.32 47.24 9.24
C LYS A 42 -12.02 48.56 9.57
N THR A 43 -13.34 48.52 9.78
CA THR A 43 -14.16 49.70 10.06
C THR A 43 -15.24 49.42 11.11
N SER A 44 -15.84 50.47 11.64
CA SER A 44 -16.95 50.39 12.60
C SER A 44 -18.26 50.80 11.93
N GLY A 45 -19.30 49.98 12.10
CA GLY A 45 -20.66 50.28 11.64
C GLY A 45 -21.21 51.59 12.22
N THR A 46 -20.68 52.06 13.35
CA THR A 46 -21.05 53.35 13.94
C THR A 46 -20.77 54.54 13.03
N LYS A 47 -19.78 54.44 12.13
CA LYS A 47 -19.47 55.50 11.15
C LYS A 47 -20.58 55.68 10.11
N PHE A 48 -21.41 54.66 9.90
CA PHE A 48 -22.44 54.64 8.86
C PHE A 48 -23.86 54.79 9.41
N ILE A 49 -24.00 55.21 10.67
CA ILE A 49 -25.32 55.43 11.29
C ILE A 49 -26.09 56.56 10.57
N LYS A 50 -25.42 57.65 10.20
CA LYS A 50 -26.04 58.76 9.45
C LYS A 50 -26.64 58.27 8.12
N GLU A 51 -25.91 57.42 7.39
CA GLU A 51 -26.40 56.81 6.14
C GLU A 51 -27.61 55.90 6.37
N ALA A 52 -27.64 55.14 7.47
CA ALA A 52 -28.80 54.31 7.81
C ALA A 52 -30.03 55.16 8.18
N ILE A 53 -29.83 56.30 8.84
CA ILE A 53 -30.88 57.28 9.20
C ILE A 53 -31.44 57.92 7.93
N SER A 54 -30.58 58.35 6.99
CA SER A 54 -31.03 58.96 5.73
C SER A 54 -31.78 57.97 4.83
N LYS A 55 -31.64 56.66 5.06
CA LYS A 55 -32.42 55.60 4.41
C LYS A 55 -33.66 55.16 5.19
N GLU A 56 -34.08 55.97 6.16
CA GLU A 56 -35.29 55.77 6.99
C GLU A 56 -35.32 54.44 7.77
N ALA A 57 -34.18 54.05 8.37
CA ALA A 57 -34.16 52.94 9.31
C ALA A 57 -35.16 53.19 10.48
N SER A 58 -35.90 52.16 10.91
CA SER A 58 -36.85 52.32 12.04
C SER A 58 -36.16 52.41 13.40
N ALA A 59 -34.93 51.91 13.50
CA ALA A 59 -34.15 51.85 14.72
C ALA A 59 -32.67 51.59 14.41
N ILE A 60 -31.77 52.09 15.27
CA ILE A 60 -30.33 51.83 15.21
C ILE A 60 -29.89 51.07 16.47
N VAL A 61 -29.12 50.00 16.32
CA VAL A 61 -28.52 49.25 17.43
C VAL A 61 -27.00 49.44 17.42
N SER A 62 -26.43 49.90 18.53
CA SER A 62 -25.00 50.21 18.68
C SER A 62 -24.49 49.80 20.07
N ASN A 63 -23.19 49.67 20.25
CA ASN A 63 -22.57 49.55 21.56
C ASN A 63 -22.02 50.87 22.11
N LYS A 64 -22.16 51.97 21.36
CA LYS A 64 -21.72 53.31 21.74
C LYS A 64 -22.80 54.34 21.45
N LYS A 65 -22.93 55.33 22.34
CA LYS A 65 -23.72 56.54 22.09
C LYS A 65 -23.08 57.31 20.93
N VAL A 66 -23.91 57.88 20.06
CA VAL A 66 -23.50 58.76 18.96
C VAL A 66 -24.35 60.02 19.06
N LYS A 67 -23.72 61.20 19.06
CA LYS A 67 -24.44 62.48 19.06
C LYS A 67 -25.12 62.64 17.69
N LEU A 68 -26.44 62.50 17.66
CA LEU A 68 -27.29 62.70 16.49
C LEU A 68 -28.15 63.93 16.76
N LYS A 69 -27.81 65.09 16.17
CA LYS A 69 -28.69 66.27 16.23
C LYS A 69 -29.97 65.98 15.42
N ASN A 70 -31.14 66.21 16.01
CA ASN A 70 -32.47 66.18 15.36
C ASN A 70 -32.95 64.85 14.72
N SER A 71 -32.48 63.68 15.16
CA SER A 71 -32.98 62.39 14.64
C SER A 71 -34.16 61.85 15.45
N LYS A 72 -35.34 61.69 14.81
CA LYS A 72 -36.51 60.98 15.38
C LYS A 72 -36.32 59.45 15.50
N ILE A 73 -35.29 58.89 14.86
CA ILE A 73 -35.01 57.44 14.87
C ILE A 73 -34.33 57.03 16.20
N PRO A 74 -34.85 56.04 16.93
CA PRO A 74 -34.29 55.61 18.21
C PRO A 74 -32.95 54.86 18.08
N LEU A 75 -32.01 55.21 18.96
CA LEU A 75 -30.72 54.53 19.14
C LEU A 75 -30.74 53.62 20.38
N PHE A 76 -30.51 52.34 20.17
CA PHE A 76 -30.43 51.31 21.21
C PHE A 76 -28.98 50.97 21.53
N ILE A 77 -28.59 51.20 22.78
CA ILE A 77 -27.27 50.82 23.28
C ILE A 77 -27.33 49.43 23.91
N VAL A 78 -26.52 48.51 23.37
CA VAL A 78 -26.42 47.12 23.84
C VAL A 78 -24.96 46.75 24.08
N ASN A 79 -24.72 45.83 25.01
CA ASN A 79 -23.36 45.38 25.34
C ASN A 79 -22.70 44.62 24.17
N ASP A 80 -23.48 43.78 23.47
CA ASP A 80 -23.00 43.02 22.31
C ASP A 80 -23.99 43.14 21.14
N VAL A 81 -23.63 43.97 20.16
CA VAL A 81 -24.43 44.20 18.95
C VAL A 81 -24.53 42.93 18.10
N ARG A 82 -23.51 42.07 18.09
CA ARG A 82 -23.52 40.83 17.28
C ARG A 82 -24.47 39.80 17.86
N LYS A 83 -24.48 39.65 19.19
CA LYS A 83 -25.45 38.82 19.90
C LYS A 83 -26.88 39.33 19.68
N SER A 84 -27.08 40.64 19.78
CA SER A 84 -28.38 41.28 19.55
C SER A 84 -28.86 41.09 18.10
N LEU A 85 -27.95 41.16 17.11
CA LEU A 85 -28.27 40.85 15.72
C LEU A 85 -28.76 39.40 15.56
N SER A 86 -28.09 38.43 16.20
CA SER A 86 -28.50 37.02 16.13
C SER A 86 -29.86 36.78 16.78
N GLU A 87 -30.12 37.41 17.93
CA GLU A 87 -31.43 37.40 18.60
C GLU A 87 -32.52 37.94 17.68
N ALA A 88 -32.30 39.13 17.12
CA ALA A 88 -33.21 39.77 16.19
C ALA A 88 -33.52 38.89 14.97
N CYS A 89 -32.49 38.29 14.37
CA CYS A 89 -32.64 37.38 13.24
C CYS A 89 -33.41 36.11 13.63
N SER A 90 -33.24 35.59 14.84
CA SER A 90 -34.00 34.44 15.33
C SER A 90 -35.48 34.74 15.51
N ASN A 91 -35.78 35.87 16.12
CA ASN A 91 -37.16 36.29 16.39
C ASN A 91 -37.91 36.70 15.11
N PHE A 92 -37.21 37.32 14.15
CA PHE A 92 -37.79 37.69 12.86
C PHE A 92 -38.05 36.46 11.97
N TYR A 93 -37.08 35.54 11.88
CA TYR A 93 -37.23 34.31 11.10
C TYR A 93 -37.61 33.13 11.99
N LYS A 94 -38.87 33.07 12.45
CA LYS A 94 -39.33 32.15 13.51
C LYS A 94 -39.20 30.65 13.17
N LYS A 95 -39.56 30.23 11.95
CA LYS A 95 -39.59 28.79 11.59
C LYS A 95 -38.16 28.28 11.40
N LYS A 96 -37.81 27.17 12.06
CA LYS A 96 -36.49 26.51 11.98
C LYS A 96 -36.63 24.99 11.75
N PRO A 97 -35.61 24.33 11.19
CA PRO A 97 -35.53 22.87 11.16
C PRO A 97 -35.54 22.31 12.59
N SER A 98 -36.22 21.19 12.81
CA SER A 98 -36.38 20.61 14.16
C SER A 98 -35.10 20.04 14.75
N SER A 99 -34.11 19.72 13.91
CA SER A 99 -32.84 19.15 14.35
C SER A 99 -31.66 19.87 13.70
N ILE A 100 -31.00 20.73 14.47
CA ILE A 100 -29.80 21.45 14.06
C ILE A 100 -28.58 20.86 14.78
N ILE A 101 -27.56 20.47 14.03
CA ILE A 101 -26.28 19.98 14.52
C ILE A 101 -25.20 20.98 14.11
N ALA A 102 -24.18 21.19 14.94
CA ALA A 102 -23.07 22.07 14.63
C ALA A 102 -21.73 21.34 14.78
N VAL A 103 -20.85 21.44 13.78
CA VAL A 103 -19.50 20.84 13.81
C VAL A 103 -18.42 21.91 13.81
N THR A 104 -17.52 21.83 14.79
CA THR A 104 -16.32 22.66 14.89
C THR A 104 -15.05 21.82 14.97
N GLY A 105 -13.91 22.51 14.86
CA GLY A 105 -12.56 21.93 14.81
C GLY A 105 -11.69 22.63 13.78
N THR A 106 -10.40 22.31 13.74
CA THR A 106 -9.49 22.85 12.72
C THR A 106 -9.77 22.18 11.38
N ASN A 107 -9.64 20.86 11.31
CA ASN A 107 -9.85 20.07 10.10
C ASN A 107 -11.07 19.14 10.21
N GLY A 108 -11.66 18.74 9.08
CA GLY A 108 -12.72 17.73 9.04
C GLY A 108 -14.17 18.23 9.14
N LYS A 109 -14.41 19.52 9.42
CA LYS A 109 -15.78 20.11 9.50
C LYS A 109 -16.63 19.80 8.27
N SER A 110 -16.14 20.16 7.09
CA SER A 110 -16.85 19.88 5.82
C SER A 110 -17.00 18.38 5.56
N SER A 111 -16.03 17.56 5.97
CA SER A 111 -16.14 16.09 5.84
C SER A 111 -17.27 15.54 6.69
N VAL A 112 -17.33 15.89 7.97
CA VAL A 112 -18.38 15.46 8.89
C VAL A 112 -19.75 15.96 8.42
N ALA A 113 -19.86 17.22 8.02
CA ALA A 113 -21.10 17.82 7.53
C ALA A 113 -21.62 17.11 6.27
N ASP A 114 -20.74 16.80 5.32
CA ASP A 114 -21.10 16.12 4.09
C ASP A 114 -21.41 14.63 4.32
N PHE A 115 -20.64 13.91 5.15
CA PHE A 115 -20.96 12.53 5.50
C PHE A 115 -22.29 12.40 6.24
N PHE A 116 -22.60 13.34 7.15
CA PHE A 116 -23.91 13.41 7.80
C PHE A 116 -25.03 13.59 6.76
N TYR A 117 -24.86 14.54 5.82
CA TYR A 117 -25.78 14.74 4.72
C TYR A 117 -25.97 13.47 3.87
N GLN A 118 -24.87 12.81 3.49
CA GLN A 118 -24.92 11.58 2.70
C GLN A 118 -25.65 10.45 3.45
N ILE A 119 -25.36 10.24 4.73
CA ILE A 119 -25.99 9.17 5.55
C ILE A 119 -27.50 9.39 5.63
N LEU A 120 -27.97 10.58 6.01
CA LEU A 120 -29.41 10.85 6.10
C LEU A 120 -30.08 10.73 4.72
N ASN A 121 -29.43 11.24 3.67
CA ASN A 121 -29.96 11.15 2.32
C ASN A 121 -30.07 9.70 1.81
N LEU A 122 -29.10 8.83 2.14
CA LEU A 122 -29.13 7.39 1.84
C LEU A 122 -30.26 6.67 2.59
N HIS A 123 -30.66 7.18 3.76
CA HIS A 123 -31.84 6.74 4.49
C HIS A 123 -33.14 7.44 4.08
N LYS A 124 -33.14 8.21 2.98
CA LYS A 124 -34.28 8.98 2.48
C LYS A 124 -34.83 10.01 3.49
N VAL A 125 -34.01 10.43 4.46
CA VAL A 125 -34.37 11.48 5.44
C VAL A 125 -34.02 12.86 4.88
N SER A 126 -34.96 13.81 4.97
CA SER A 126 -34.76 15.18 4.49
C SER A 126 -33.64 15.88 5.27
N VAL A 127 -32.59 16.30 4.58
CA VAL A 127 -31.41 16.88 5.23
C VAL A 127 -30.82 18.04 4.42
N ALA A 128 -30.16 18.97 5.10
CA ALA A 128 -29.25 19.93 4.49
C ALA A 128 -27.92 20.03 5.25
N SER A 129 -26.85 20.36 4.54
CA SER A 129 -25.60 20.86 5.13
C SER A 129 -25.42 22.33 4.80
N ILE A 130 -24.87 23.11 5.73
CA ILE A 130 -24.53 24.53 5.53
C ILE A 130 -23.08 24.71 5.94
N GLY A 131 -22.23 25.10 5.00
CA GLY A 131 -20.80 25.17 5.25
C GLY A 131 -19.98 25.75 4.11
N THR A 132 -18.71 25.33 4.01
CA THR A 132 -17.78 25.81 2.98
C THR A 132 -18.28 25.47 1.56
N LEU A 133 -19.01 24.37 1.39
CA LEU A 133 -19.60 23.97 0.11
C LEU A 133 -20.91 24.70 -0.22
N GLY A 134 -21.34 25.64 0.61
CA GLY A 134 -22.64 26.30 0.51
C GLY A 134 -23.72 25.61 1.34
N ILE A 135 -24.97 25.87 0.96
CA ILE A 135 -26.15 25.15 1.42
C ILE A 135 -26.40 24.03 0.42
N VAL A 136 -26.34 22.79 0.88
CA VAL A 136 -26.54 21.61 0.05
C VAL A 136 -27.76 20.85 0.55
N SER A 137 -28.75 20.66 -0.33
CA SER A 137 -29.92 19.82 -0.10
C SER A 137 -30.55 19.41 -1.42
N LYS A 138 -31.30 18.29 -1.43
CA LYS A 138 -32.07 17.86 -2.62
C LYS A 138 -33.03 18.94 -3.14
N LYS A 139 -33.68 19.71 -2.25
CA LYS A 139 -34.72 20.69 -2.62
C LYS A 139 -34.27 22.15 -2.61
N TYR A 140 -33.05 22.44 -2.15
CA TYR A 140 -32.55 23.81 -2.04
C TYR A 140 -31.01 23.81 -1.98
N ASN A 141 -30.38 24.39 -2.99
CA ASN A 141 -28.94 24.57 -3.05
C ASN A 141 -28.62 26.06 -3.21
N LYS A 142 -27.64 26.56 -2.46
CA LYS A 142 -27.22 27.96 -2.55
C LYS A 142 -25.74 28.09 -2.23
N LYS A 143 -25.00 28.80 -3.07
CA LYS A 143 -23.60 29.14 -2.78
C LYS A 143 -23.52 30.17 -1.66
N THR A 144 -22.52 30.05 -0.81
CA THR A 144 -22.22 31.00 0.26
C THR A 144 -20.76 31.43 0.18
N SER A 145 -20.44 32.64 0.64
CA SER A 145 -19.08 33.18 0.65
C SER A 145 -18.31 32.86 1.94
N LEU A 146 -18.99 32.37 2.98
CA LEU A 146 -18.43 32.10 4.30
C LEU A 146 -18.76 30.68 4.74
N THR A 147 -17.80 30.01 5.39
CA THR A 147 -18.00 28.70 6.01
C THR A 147 -19.10 28.72 7.06
N SER A 148 -19.13 29.76 7.90
CA SER A 148 -20.26 30.05 8.79
C SER A 148 -20.89 31.36 8.32
N ILE A 149 -22.04 31.30 7.67
CA ILE A 149 -22.74 32.48 7.15
C ILE A 149 -23.17 33.44 8.28
N ASP A 150 -23.39 34.71 7.95
CA ASP A 150 -23.83 35.73 8.89
C ASP A 150 -25.22 35.40 9.49
N PRO A 151 -25.58 35.92 10.68
CA PRO A 151 -26.84 35.57 11.35
C PRO A 151 -28.08 35.81 10.49
N LEU A 152 -28.13 36.93 9.76
CA LEU A 152 -29.28 37.28 8.93
C LEU A 152 -29.49 36.23 7.82
N SER A 153 -28.43 35.95 7.06
CA SER A 153 -28.45 34.91 6.04
C SER A 153 -28.73 33.54 6.65
N LEU A 154 -28.14 33.20 7.80
CA LEU A 154 -28.33 31.91 8.45
C LEU A 154 -29.79 31.67 8.80
N HIS A 155 -30.38 32.60 9.56
CA HIS A 155 -31.74 32.46 10.05
C HIS A 155 -32.77 32.50 8.91
N ARG A 156 -32.55 33.33 7.88
CA ARG A 156 -33.36 33.35 6.66
C ARG A 156 -33.34 32.00 5.93
N ASN A 157 -32.15 31.44 5.71
CA ASN A 157 -32.02 30.17 5.00
C ASN A 157 -32.57 28.99 5.81
N LEU A 158 -32.40 28.98 7.14
CA LEU A 158 -33.02 27.97 8.00
C LEU A 158 -34.54 28.00 7.90
N GLN A 159 -35.17 29.18 7.80
CA GLN A 159 -36.61 29.28 7.58
C GLN A 159 -37.03 28.77 6.20
N ILE A 160 -36.26 29.04 5.15
CA ILE A 160 -36.51 28.48 3.80
C ILE A 160 -36.45 26.95 3.84
N LEU A 161 -35.42 26.37 4.48
CA LEU A 161 -35.26 24.93 4.64
C LEU A 161 -36.44 24.32 5.41
N ALA A 162 -36.83 24.92 6.52
CA ALA A 162 -37.95 24.45 7.34
C ALA A 162 -39.29 24.55 6.60
N ARG A 163 -39.53 25.61 5.81
CA ARG A 163 -40.71 25.74 4.94
C ARG A 163 -40.74 24.65 3.86
N LYS A 164 -39.58 24.25 3.33
CA LYS A 164 -39.44 23.14 2.38
C LYS A 164 -39.48 21.75 3.04
N LYS A 165 -39.89 21.66 4.31
CA LYS A 165 -39.95 20.42 5.12
C LYS A 165 -38.58 19.71 5.23
N ILE A 166 -37.49 20.47 5.26
CA ILE A 166 -36.14 19.95 5.52
C ILE A 166 -35.84 20.15 7.01
N ASN A 167 -36.00 19.08 7.78
CA ASN A 167 -36.01 19.14 9.25
C ASN A 167 -34.65 18.86 9.91
N HIS A 168 -33.70 18.28 9.18
CA HIS A 168 -32.38 17.97 9.70
C HIS A 168 -31.32 18.85 9.02
N VAL A 169 -30.53 19.57 9.80
CA VAL A 169 -29.47 20.44 9.28
C VAL A 169 -28.19 20.26 10.08
N ILE A 170 -27.06 20.17 9.38
CA ILE A 170 -25.73 20.28 9.98
C ILE A 170 -25.04 21.58 9.52
N LEU A 171 -24.46 22.30 10.48
CA LEU A 171 -23.80 23.59 10.29
C LEU A 171 -22.31 23.45 10.55
N GLU A 172 -21.48 23.96 9.65
CA GLU A 172 -20.06 24.18 9.95
C GLU A 172 -19.89 25.41 10.85
N ALA A 173 -19.42 25.19 12.08
CA ALA A 173 -19.17 26.21 13.08
C ALA A 173 -17.67 26.57 13.10
N SER A 174 -17.26 27.50 12.23
CA SER A 174 -15.90 28.07 12.24
C SER A 174 -15.63 28.83 13.55
N SER A 175 -14.36 28.91 13.95
CA SER A 175 -13.96 29.70 15.14
C SER A 175 -14.33 31.17 14.99
N HIS A 176 -14.24 31.72 13.78
CA HIS A 176 -14.69 33.07 13.45
C HIS A 176 -16.20 33.22 13.65
N GLY A 177 -16.99 32.27 13.15
CA GLY A 177 -18.44 32.29 13.32
C GLY A 177 -18.87 32.23 14.78
N LEU A 178 -18.22 31.38 15.58
CA LEU A 178 -18.47 31.25 17.01
C LEU A 178 -18.05 32.51 17.79
N LYS A 179 -16.84 33.04 17.53
CA LYS A 179 -16.37 34.29 18.16
C LYS A 179 -17.27 35.48 17.83
N GLN A 180 -17.81 35.52 16.60
CA GLN A 180 -18.69 36.58 16.11
C GLN A 180 -20.18 36.34 16.38
N LYS A 181 -20.54 35.34 17.20
CA LYS A 181 -21.92 35.07 17.61
C LYS A 181 -22.87 34.75 16.45
N ARG A 182 -22.34 34.18 15.35
CA ARG A 182 -23.14 33.90 14.13
C ARG A 182 -24.18 32.79 14.31
N LEU A 183 -23.97 31.92 15.29
CA LEU A 183 -24.79 30.74 15.56
C LEU A 183 -25.60 30.89 16.86
N ASP A 184 -25.59 32.06 17.49
CA ASP A 184 -26.35 32.34 18.70
C ASP A 184 -27.86 32.22 18.42
N ASN A 185 -28.65 31.94 19.45
CA ASN A 185 -30.11 31.80 19.36
C ASN A 185 -30.59 30.65 18.45
N LEU A 186 -29.75 29.63 18.21
CA LEU A 186 -30.13 28.36 17.60
C LEU A 186 -30.35 27.27 18.65
N ASN A 187 -31.35 26.42 18.43
CA ASN A 187 -31.57 25.23 19.25
C ASN A 187 -30.73 24.06 18.73
N ILE A 188 -29.46 23.98 19.16
CA ILE A 188 -28.51 22.97 18.69
C ILE A 188 -28.71 21.65 19.45
N LYS A 189 -29.06 20.59 18.71
CA LYS A 189 -29.31 19.23 19.24
C LYS A 189 -28.02 18.48 19.56
N ALA A 190 -26.96 18.69 18.77
CA ALA A 190 -25.64 18.14 19.06
C ALA A 190 -24.52 19.07 18.56
N GLY A 191 -23.45 19.18 19.35
CA GLY A 191 -22.21 19.84 18.97
C GLY A 191 -21.10 18.80 18.74
N ILE A 192 -20.35 18.95 17.67
CA ILE A 192 -19.26 18.04 17.28
C ILE A 192 -17.92 18.79 17.36
N PHE A 193 -16.93 18.20 18.01
CA PHE A 193 -15.54 18.65 17.97
C PHE A 193 -14.68 17.61 17.24
N THR A 194 -14.03 18.02 16.14
CA THR A 194 -13.20 17.08 15.35
C THR A 194 -11.76 16.99 15.82
N ASN A 195 -11.05 18.13 15.94
CA ASN A 195 -9.65 18.25 16.35
C ASN A 195 -9.25 19.74 16.48
N LEU A 196 -8.07 19.98 17.04
CA LEU A 196 -7.38 21.28 17.06
C LEU A 196 -5.94 21.14 16.56
N SER A 197 -5.50 22.10 15.75
CA SER A 197 -4.13 22.25 15.25
C SER A 197 -3.87 23.70 14.83
N HIS A 198 -2.60 24.07 14.58
CA HIS A 198 -2.18 25.43 14.20
C HIS A 198 -2.91 25.94 12.94
N ASP A 199 -3.74 26.96 13.11
CA ASP A 199 -4.46 27.66 12.04
C ASP A 199 -5.05 28.98 12.58
N HIS A 200 -5.37 29.92 11.69
CA HIS A 200 -6.08 31.18 12.00
C HIS A 200 -5.47 32.07 13.10
N LEU A 201 -4.15 31.97 13.35
CA LEU A 201 -3.48 32.81 14.35
C LEU A 201 -3.36 34.28 13.93
N ASP A 202 -3.48 34.57 12.63
CA ASP A 202 -3.66 35.92 12.09
C ASP A 202 -4.87 36.65 12.69
N TYR A 203 -5.90 35.89 13.11
CA TYR A 203 -7.10 36.44 13.74
C TYR A 203 -7.12 36.26 15.27
N HIS A 204 -6.80 35.04 15.75
CA HIS A 204 -6.97 34.70 17.18
C HIS A 204 -5.80 35.11 18.07
N LYS A 205 -4.64 35.45 17.49
CA LYS A 205 -3.38 35.82 18.15
C LYS A 205 -2.69 34.70 18.94
N SER A 206 -3.44 33.76 19.54
CA SER A 206 -2.88 32.59 20.26
C SER A 206 -3.71 31.31 20.03
N MET A 207 -3.06 30.15 20.24
CA MET A 207 -3.73 28.84 20.17
C MET A 207 -4.82 28.68 21.22
N GLN A 208 -4.61 29.22 22.43
CA GLN A 208 -5.60 29.18 23.50
C GLN A 208 -6.87 29.98 23.13
N SER A 209 -6.71 31.21 22.65
CA SER A 209 -7.83 32.05 22.17
C SER A 209 -8.59 31.39 21.01
N TYR A 210 -7.86 30.71 20.11
CA TYR A 210 -8.46 29.95 19.02
C TYR A 210 -9.29 28.76 19.52
N PHE A 211 -8.76 28.02 20.51
CA PHE A 211 -9.47 26.90 21.13
C PHE A 211 -10.71 27.37 21.89
N ASP A 212 -10.59 28.40 22.73
CA ASP A 212 -11.70 28.96 23.50
C ASP A 212 -12.84 29.46 22.59
N SER A 213 -12.51 30.02 21.44
CA SER A 213 -13.50 30.39 20.43
C SER A 213 -14.30 29.18 19.91
N LYS A 214 -13.68 28.00 19.78
CA LYS A 214 -14.40 26.76 19.43
C LYS A 214 -15.19 26.23 20.63
N LEU A 215 -14.63 26.31 21.83
CA LEU A 215 -15.29 25.89 23.07
C LEU A 215 -16.58 26.68 23.34
N TYR A 216 -16.73 27.87 22.77
CA TYR A 216 -17.98 28.64 22.82
C TYR A 216 -19.22 27.83 22.40
N LEU A 217 -19.09 26.93 21.40
CA LEU A 217 -20.19 26.03 21.00
C LEU A 217 -20.68 25.21 22.20
N PHE A 218 -19.77 24.59 22.94
CA PHE A 218 -20.07 23.69 24.04
C PHE A 218 -20.40 24.44 25.33
N LYS A 219 -19.65 25.51 25.63
CA LYS A 219 -19.83 26.33 26.84
C LYS A 219 -21.12 27.14 26.80
N SER A 220 -21.46 27.75 25.66
CA SER A 220 -22.53 28.77 25.58
C SER A 220 -23.75 28.39 24.74
N LEU A 221 -23.60 27.64 23.65
CA LEU A 221 -24.71 27.37 22.72
C LEU A 221 -25.45 26.06 23.02
N LEU A 222 -24.76 25.05 23.54
CA LEU A 222 -25.39 23.78 23.90
C LEU A 222 -26.17 23.87 25.22
N LYS A 223 -27.37 23.28 25.22
CA LYS A 223 -28.30 23.15 26.35
C LYS A 223 -28.23 21.75 26.99
N LYS A 224 -28.76 21.57 28.20
CA LYS A 224 -28.75 20.30 28.98
C LYS A 224 -29.16 19.07 28.16
N ASN A 225 -30.24 19.17 27.36
CA ASN A 225 -30.78 18.05 26.58
C ASN A 225 -30.08 17.79 25.23
N SER A 226 -29.00 18.52 24.95
CA SER A 226 -28.18 18.30 23.74
C SER A 226 -27.17 17.18 23.93
N ARG A 227 -26.34 16.93 22.91
CA ARG A 227 -25.24 15.96 22.96
C ARG A 227 -23.92 16.57 22.51
N ILE A 228 -22.82 16.09 23.07
CA ILE A 228 -21.46 16.39 22.62
C ILE A 228 -20.89 15.17 21.91
N ILE A 229 -20.32 15.38 20.72
CA ILE A 229 -19.66 14.35 19.92
C ILE A 229 -18.20 14.71 19.74
N THR A 230 -17.30 13.82 20.12
CA THR A 230 -15.85 14.03 19.97
C THR A 230 -15.11 12.70 19.92
N ASP A 231 -13.85 12.78 19.54
CA ASP A 231 -12.88 11.69 19.67
C ASP A 231 -12.20 11.73 21.04
N GLU A 232 -12.13 10.59 21.72
CA GLU A 232 -11.45 10.42 23.02
C GLU A 232 -9.92 10.42 22.87
N ASP A 233 -9.41 10.10 21.68
CA ASP A 233 -7.97 10.10 21.40
C ASP A 233 -7.43 11.55 21.23
N ASN A 234 -8.30 12.56 21.18
CA ASN A 234 -7.89 13.96 21.07
C ASN A 234 -7.34 14.48 22.40
N LYS A 235 -6.27 15.29 22.33
CA LYS A 235 -5.68 15.96 23.50
C LYS A 235 -6.69 16.85 24.24
N GLU A 236 -7.63 17.43 23.51
CA GLU A 236 -8.67 18.33 24.03
C GLU A 236 -9.84 17.60 24.71
N PHE A 237 -9.87 16.26 24.66
CA PHE A 237 -10.99 15.46 25.16
C PHE A 237 -11.29 15.74 26.64
N THR A 238 -10.26 15.83 27.48
CA THR A 238 -10.40 16.11 28.92
C THR A 238 -11.11 17.43 29.19
N THR A 239 -10.73 18.50 28.48
CA THR A 239 -11.38 19.81 28.60
C THR A 239 -12.86 19.75 28.18
N ILE A 240 -13.15 19.06 27.07
CA ILE A 240 -14.51 18.91 26.56
C ILE A 240 -15.37 18.08 27.51
N LYS A 241 -14.82 16.99 28.08
CA LYS A 241 -15.47 16.14 29.08
C LYS A 241 -15.82 16.93 30.34
N ASN A 242 -14.90 17.79 30.81
CA ASN A 242 -15.17 18.65 31.98
C ASN A 242 -16.29 19.66 31.72
N ILE A 243 -16.36 20.22 30.50
CA ILE A 243 -17.47 21.10 30.10
C ILE A 243 -18.79 20.31 30.05
N ALA A 244 -18.78 19.11 29.49
CA ALA A 244 -19.96 18.25 29.40
C ALA A 244 -20.53 17.94 30.80
N ASN A 245 -19.66 17.56 31.74
CA ASN A 245 -20.02 17.25 33.12
C ASN A 245 -20.62 18.48 33.83
N ARG A 246 -19.94 19.62 33.79
CA ARG A 246 -20.42 20.87 34.41
C ARG A 246 -21.78 21.31 33.87
N LYS A 247 -22.02 21.14 32.56
CA LYS A 247 -23.30 21.49 31.93
C LYS A 247 -24.36 20.38 31.98
N LYS A 248 -24.05 19.22 32.57
CA LYS A 248 -24.89 18.02 32.58
C LYS A 248 -25.35 17.62 31.16
N ILE A 249 -24.45 17.70 30.18
CA ILE A 249 -24.69 17.35 28.78
C ILE A 249 -24.10 15.97 28.50
N LYS A 250 -24.86 15.09 27.85
CA LYS A 250 -24.41 13.74 27.50
C LYS A 250 -23.36 13.77 26.39
N THR A 251 -22.23 13.10 26.61
CA THR A 251 -21.19 12.89 25.59
C THR A 251 -21.37 11.53 24.93
N ILE A 252 -21.28 11.47 23.59
CA ILE A 252 -21.17 10.24 22.80
C ILE A 252 -19.91 10.33 21.96
N THR A 253 -19.08 9.30 21.97
CA THR A 253 -17.69 9.42 21.51
C THR A 253 -17.27 8.30 20.57
N ILE A 254 -16.22 8.57 19.81
CA ILE A 254 -15.39 7.55 19.16
C ILE A 254 -14.04 7.50 19.90
N GLY A 255 -13.35 6.38 19.87
CA GLY A 255 -12.03 6.28 20.50
C GLY A 255 -11.39 4.92 20.33
N SER A 256 -10.10 4.81 20.64
CA SER A 256 -9.37 3.53 20.63
C SER A 256 -9.57 2.70 21.91
N ASN A 257 -9.68 3.38 23.06
CA ASN A 257 -9.80 2.74 24.38
C ASN A 257 -11.25 2.51 24.81
N SER A 258 -12.11 3.52 24.65
CA SER A 258 -13.50 3.51 25.07
C SER A 258 -14.39 4.26 24.07
N GLY A 259 -15.63 4.55 24.47
CA GLY A 259 -16.57 5.36 23.73
C GLY A 259 -17.75 4.60 23.14
N THR A 260 -18.70 5.36 22.59
CA THR A 260 -19.90 4.81 21.97
C THR A 260 -19.58 3.94 20.76
N ILE A 261 -18.55 4.31 19.99
CA ILE A 261 -17.95 3.47 18.95
C ILE A 261 -16.45 3.32 19.25
N LYS A 262 -16.07 2.16 19.79
CA LYS A 262 -14.66 1.84 20.09
C LYS A 262 -13.99 1.25 18.86
N ILE A 263 -12.88 1.82 18.39
CA ILE A 263 -12.11 1.35 17.24
C ILE A 263 -11.08 0.31 17.72
N LEU A 264 -11.30 -0.96 17.35
CA LEU A 264 -10.45 -2.07 17.78
C LEU A 264 -9.25 -2.31 16.86
N GLN A 265 -9.46 -2.13 15.55
CA GLN A 265 -8.44 -2.43 14.55
C GLN A 265 -8.67 -1.62 13.28
N HIS A 266 -7.60 -1.15 12.65
CA HIS A 266 -7.62 -0.51 11.35
C HIS A 266 -6.55 -1.14 10.44
N LYS A 267 -6.90 -1.35 9.17
CA LYS A 267 -6.00 -1.84 8.13
C LYS A 267 -6.33 -1.22 6.78
N TYR A 268 -5.31 -0.95 5.98
CA TYR A 268 -5.47 -0.57 4.57
C TYR A 268 -5.61 -1.81 3.69
N GLN A 269 -6.57 -1.78 2.74
CA GLN A 269 -6.77 -2.83 1.75
C GLN A 269 -7.12 -2.22 0.39
N LYS A 270 -6.12 -2.14 -0.51
CA LYS A 270 -6.26 -1.52 -1.85
C LYS A 270 -6.84 -0.09 -1.73
N ASN A 271 -8.02 0.14 -2.30
CA ASN A 271 -8.71 1.43 -2.30
C ASN A 271 -9.66 1.62 -1.10
N LYS A 272 -9.64 0.72 -0.11
CA LYS A 272 -10.54 0.74 1.06
C LYS A 272 -9.77 0.65 2.37
N GLN A 273 -10.43 1.03 3.45
CA GLN A 273 -9.96 0.84 4.82
C GLN A 273 -10.87 -0.17 5.52
N ILE A 274 -10.29 -1.18 6.16
CA ILE A 274 -11.01 -2.18 6.96
C ILE A 274 -10.88 -1.77 8.42
N VAL A 275 -12.01 -1.48 9.06
CA VAL A 275 -12.06 -0.99 10.43
C VAL A 275 -12.95 -1.88 11.25
N LYS A 276 -12.41 -2.50 12.31
CA LYS A 276 -13.22 -3.22 13.29
C LYS A 276 -13.59 -2.28 14.41
N VAL A 277 -14.88 -2.19 14.69
CA VAL A 277 -15.43 -1.38 15.78
C VAL A 277 -16.20 -2.27 16.76
N TYR A 278 -16.20 -1.89 18.03
CA TYR A 278 -17.07 -2.43 19.06
C TYR A 278 -18.14 -1.40 19.42
N VAL A 279 -19.39 -1.82 19.36
CA VAL A 279 -20.57 -0.95 19.53
C VAL A 279 -21.79 -1.81 19.84
N ASN A 280 -22.61 -1.40 20.80
CA ASN A 280 -23.80 -2.14 21.26
C ASN A 280 -23.48 -3.62 21.55
N SER A 281 -22.41 -3.87 22.29
CA SER A 281 -21.93 -5.21 22.66
C SER A 281 -21.56 -6.14 21.49
N LYS A 282 -21.35 -5.60 20.29
CA LYS A 282 -20.99 -6.37 19.08
C LYS A 282 -19.74 -5.82 18.41
N ILE A 283 -18.94 -6.72 17.84
CA ILE A 283 -17.82 -6.36 16.97
C ILE A 283 -18.29 -6.37 15.52
N ILE A 284 -18.12 -5.24 14.84
CA ILE A 284 -18.53 -5.04 13.45
C ILE A 284 -17.31 -4.68 12.61
N SER A 285 -17.17 -5.32 11.44
CA SER A 285 -16.11 -5.01 10.47
C SER A 285 -16.66 -4.11 9.36
N LEU A 286 -16.16 -2.88 9.27
CA LEU A 286 -16.57 -1.85 8.32
C LEU A 286 -15.58 -1.77 7.16
N HIS A 287 -16.11 -1.65 5.94
CA HIS A 287 -15.33 -1.48 4.70
C HIS A 287 -15.51 -0.05 4.20
N ILE A 288 -14.60 0.84 4.57
CA ILE A 288 -14.74 2.28 4.34
C ILE A 288 -14.04 2.67 3.03
N PRO A 289 -14.76 3.20 2.02
CA PRO A 289 -14.20 3.56 0.70
C PRO A 289 -13.58 4.97 0.66
N LEU A 290 -12.98 5.41 1.77
CA LEU A 290 -12.36 6.72 1.92
C LEU A 290 -10.84 6.57 2.05
N ILE A 291 -10.10 7.63 1.71
CA ILE A 291 -8.63 7.67 1.85
C ILE A 291 -8.27 8.38 3.14
N GLY A 292 -7.35 7.79 3.92
CA GLY A 292 -6.82 8.35 5.17
C GLY A 292 -7.64 8.00 6.42
N TYR A 293 -6.93 7.64 7.49
CA TYR A 293 -7.54 7.21 8.75
C TYR A 293 -8.36 8.32 9.43
N PHE A 294 -7.96 9.58 9.29
CA PHE A 294 -8.75 10.70 9.81
C PHE A 294 -10.15 10.81 9.17
N GLN A 295 -10.34 10.34 7.92
CA GLN A 295 -11.67 10.27 7.31
C GLN A 295 -12.56 9.19 7.95
N VAL A 296 -11.96 8.12 8.48
CA VAL A 296 -12.70 7.12 9.29
C VAL A 296 -13.26 7.81 10.52
N LYS A 297 -12.43 8.56 11.25
CA LYS A 297 -12.85 9.32 12.45
C LYS A 297 -13.97 10.32 12.12
N ASN A 298 -13.83 11.08 11.03
CA ASN A 298 -14.88 11.99 10.54
C ASN A 298 -16.20 11.26 10.23
N LEU A 299 -16.14 10.11 9.55
CA LEU A 299 -17.32 9.33 9.21
C LEU A 299 -18.01 8.77 10.46
N LEU A 300 -17.25 8.25 11.42
CA LEU A 300 -17.82 7.72 12.67
C LEU A 300 -18.47 8.82 13.52
N MET A 301 -17.88 10.02 13.58
CA MET A 301 -18.52 11.19 14.21
C MET A 301 -19.82 11.60 13.48
N ALA A 302 -19.85 11.53 12.15
CA ALA A 302 -21.06 11.79 11.36
C ALA A 302 -22.15 10.73 11.60
N ILE A 303 -21.79 9.47 11.84
CA ILE A 303 -22.72 8.40 12.21
C ILE A 303 -23.33 8.65 13.59
N LEU A 304 -22.52 9.07 14.58
CA LEU A 304 -23.03 9.48 15.88
C LEU A 304 -23.96 10.70 15.77
N ALA A 305 -23.63 11.66 14.90
CA ALA A 305 -24.49 12.81 14.60
C ALA A 305 -25.83 12.38 13.98
N ALA A 306 -25.80 11.44 13.02
CA ALA A 306 -27.00 10.87 12.42
C ALA A 306 -27.89 10.15 13.45
N SER A 307 -27.28 9.50 14.45
CA SER A 307 -28.04 8.87 15.55
C SER A 307 -28.80 9.87 16.41
N CYS A 308 -28.30 11.11 16.55
CA CYS A 308 -29.03 12.19 17.21
C CYS A 308 -30.28 12.61 16.41
N CYS A 309 -30.37 12.24 15.14
CA CYS A 309 -31.50 12.48 14.25
C CYS A 309 -32.41 11.26 14.08
N GLY A 310 -32.24 10.20 14.88
CA GLY A 310 -33.08 9.00 14.86
C GLY A 310 -32.58 7.87 13.95
N ILE A 311 -31.41 8.02 13.32
CA ILE A 311 -30.81 6.92 12.54
C ILE A 311 -30.13 5.92 13.49
N ASN A 312 -30.63 4.69 13.56
CA ASN A 312 -29.95 3.63 14.30
C ASN A 312 -28.52 3.42 13.77
N ILE A 313 -27.52 3.34 14.67
CA ILE A 313 -26.09 3.23 14.31
C ILE A 313 -25.82 2.01 13.41
N ASN A 314 -26.46 0.87 13.66
CA ASN A 314 -26.30 -0.32 12.83
C ASN A 314 -26.88 -0.11 11.43
N LYS A 315 -28.00 0.64 11.29
CA LYS A 315 -28.55 1.02 9.97
C LYS A 315 -27.58 1.95 9.24
N ALA A 316 -26.97 2.91 9.93
CA ALA A 316 -25.94 3.79 9.35
C ALA A 316 -24.70 3.02 8.88
N PHE A 317 -24.27 1.96 9.58
CA PHE A 317 -23.15 1.13 9.10
C PHE A 317 -23.45 0.41 7.78
N LYS A 318 -24.71 0.01 7.54
CA LYS A 318 -25.10 -0.70 6.31
C LYS A 318 -24.89 0.15 5.05
N VAL A 319 -24.93 1.47 5.15
CA VAL A 319 -24.79 2.38 3.99
C VAL A 319 -23.36 2.88 3.75
N ILE A 320 -22.38 2.50 4.59
CA ILE A 320 -20.98 2.98 4.50
C ILE A 320 -20.36 2.71 3.12
N ASN A 321 -20.65 1.56 2.50
CA ASN A 321 -20.11 1.21 1.18
C ASN A 321 -20.54 2.19 0.07
N ASN A 322 -21.64 2.94 0.29
CA ASN A 322 -22.21 3.88 -0.67
C ASN A 322 -21.73 5.33 -0.41
N ILE A 323 -21.02 5.56 0.69
CA ILE A 323 -20.43 6.87 1.00
C ILE A 323 -19.34 7.19 -0.02
N ARG A 324 -19.37 8.42 -0.54
CA ARG A 324 -18.39 8.92 -1.50
C ARG A 324 -17.46 9.92 -0.83
N PRO A 325 -16.20 10.05 -1.31
CA PRO A 325 -15.32 11.12 -0.88
C PRO A 325 -15.96 12.49 -1.09
N VAL A 326 -15.75 13.39 -0.13
CA VAL A 326 -16.23 14.77 -0.21
C VAL A 326 -15.44 15.50 -1.31
N SER A 327 -16.13 16.36 -2.06
CA SER A 327 -15.50 17.08 -3.18
C SER A 327 -14.25 17.82 -2.72
N GLY A 328 -13.11 17.52 -3.33
CA GLY A 328 -11.82 18.13 -3.00
C GLY A 328 -11.25 17.79 -1.61
N ARG A 329 -11.64 16.66 -1.00
CA ARG A 329 -11.10 16.16 0.28
C ARG A 329 -10.54 14.75 0.12
N LEU A 330 -9.23 14.63 -0.16
CA LEU A 330 -8.58 13.40 -0.64
C LEU A 330 -9.43 12.67 -1.71
N GLU A 331 -10.00 13.44 -2.64
CA GLU A 331 -10.87 12.93 -3.69
C GLU A 331 -10.02 12.33 -4.81
N CYS A 332 -10.18 11.04 -5.11
CA CYS A 332 -9.53 10.43 -6.27
C CYS A 332 -10.27 10.84 -7.55
N ILE A 333 -9.65 11.72 -8.35
CA ILE A 333 -10.24 12.28 -9.56
C ILE A 333 -10.07 11.35 -10.76
N ALA A 334 -8.94 10.64 -10.82
CA ALA A 334 -8.66 9.69 -11.90
C ALA A 334 -7.73 8.57 -11.44
N ASN A 335 -7.96 7.38 -11.98
CA ASN A 335 -6.97 6.31 -12.06
C ASN A 335 -6.54 6.21 -13.53
N LEU A 336 -5.25 6.29 -13.80
CA LEU A 336 -4.68 6.16 -15.14
C LEU A 336 -4.48 4.68 -15.49
N LYS A 337 -4.35 4.37 -16.79
CA LYS A 337 -4.10 2.99 -17.27
C LYS A 337 -2.82 2.38 -16.70
N ASN A 338 -1.84 3.23 -16.35
CA ASN A 338 -0.59 2.86 -15.70
C ASN A 338 -0.75 2.79 -14.16
N ASN A 339 -1.95 2.50 -13.63
CA ASN A 339 -2.24 2.42 -12.19
C ASN A 339 -1.93 3.68 -11.36
N ALA A 340 -1.51 4.78 -11.98
CA ALA A 340 -1.23 6.02 -11.26
C ALA A 340 -2.53 6.70 -10.83
N LYS A 341 -2.50 7.37 -9.69
CA LYS A 341 -3.66 8.01 -9.07
C LYS A 341 -3.50 9.52 -9.06
N ILE A 342 -4.55 10.23 -9.40
CA ILE A 342 -4.62 11.68 -9.25
C ILE A 342 -5.64 12.00 -8.17
N ILE A 343 -5.16 12.62 -7.10
CA ILE A 343 -5.90 12.88 -5.87
C ILE A 343 -5.92 14.39 -5.64
N LEU A 344 -7.10 14.90 -5.31
CA LEU A 344 -7.35 16.32 -5.06
C LEU A 344 -7.70 16.53 -3.59
N ASP A 345 -7.05 17.51 -2.97
CA ASP A 345 -7.29 17.82 -1.56
C ASP A 345 -7.24 19.32 -1.24
N PHE A 346 -7.93 19.72 -0.18
CA PHE A 346 -7.99 21.11 0.31
C PHE A 346 -6.90 21.42 1.35
N ALA A 347 -5.94 20.52 1.56
CA ALA A 347 -4.88 20.71 2.54
C ALA A 347 -4.04 21.97 2.24
N HIS A 348 -4.31 23.05 2.97
CA HIS A 348 -3.69 24.39 2.82
C HIS A 348 -3.04 24.89 4.12
N THR A 349 -2.91 24.00 5.11
CA THR A 349 -2.20 24.19 6.38
C THR A 349 -1.11 23.12 6.52
N PRO A 350 -0.04 23.37 7.30
CA PRO A 350 1.02 22.39 7.52
C PRO A 350 0.50 21.02 7.97
N GLU A 351 -0.35 21.00 9.01
CA GLU A 351 -0.86 19.75 9.56
C GLU A 351 -1.79 19.03 8.57
N ALA A 352 -2.66 19.74 7.86
CA ALA A 352 -3.53 19.11 6.85
C ALA A 352 -2.70 18.48 5.72
N LEU A 353 -1.67 19.17 5.24
CA LEU A 353 -0.79 18.64 4.18
C LEU A 353 -0.04 17.40 4.65
N LYS A 354 0.51 17.45 5.87
CA LYS A 354 1.19 16.31 6.51
C LYS A 354 0.27 15.10 6.62
N GLN A 355 -0.94 15.28 7.16
CA GLN A 355 -1.91 14.20 7.32
C GLN A 355 -2.32 13.58 5.97
N SER A 356 -2.52 14.40 4.94
CA SER A 356 -2.81 13.92 3.59
C SER A 356 -1.66 13.12 2.98
N LEU A 357 -0.42 13.59 3.13
CA LEU A 357 0.76 12.88 2.63
C LEU A 357 1.01 11.55 3.36
N ILE A 358 0.88 11.53 4.70
CA ILE A 358 0.98 10.30 5.51
C ILE A 358 -0.11 9.31 5.10
N ALA A 359 -1.37 9.75 5.01
CA ALA A 359 -2.49 8.90 4.60
C ALA A 359 -2.25 8.22 3.24
N LEU A 360 -1.71 8.96 2.27
CA LEU A 360 -1.40 8.41 0.94
C LEU A 360 -0.24 7.41 1.00
N LYS A 361 0.81 7.73 1.76
CA LYS A 361 1.98 6.86 1.91
C LYS A 361 1.62 5.55 2.61
N ASP A 362 0.86 5.61 3.68
CA ASP A 362 0.46 4.42 4.44
C ASP A 362 -0.51 3.53 3.66
N GLN A 363 -1.48 4.13 2.97
CA GLN A 363 -2.51 3.37 2.26
C GLN A 363 -2.00 2.70 0.99
N PHE A 364 -1.14 3.39 0.22
CA PHE A 364 -0.74 2.92 -1.11
C PHE A 364 0.72 2.49 -1.20
N ARG A 365 1.60 2.98 -0.32
CA ARG A 365 3.05 2.73 -0.35
C ARG A 365 3.68 3.05 -1.71
N ARG A 366 3.29 4.19 -2.28
CA ARG A 366 3.74 4.67 -3.59
C ARG A 366 4.45 6.01 -3.46
N ASN A 367 5.30 6.33 -4.43
CA ASN A 367 5.89 7.65 -4.55
C ASN A 367 4.80 8.69 -4.80
N ILE A 368 4.95 9.85 -4.14
CA ILE A 368 4.03 10.96 -4.25
C ILE A 368 4.71 12.10 -4.99
N ILE A 369 4.02 12.63 -5.98
CA ILE A 369 4.28 13.93 -6.59
C ILE A 369 3.24 14.90 -6.03
N LEU A 370 3.68 16.11 -5.65
CA LEU A 370 2.80 17.12 -5.07
C LEU A 370 2.74 18.36 -5.96
N VAL A 371 1.53 18.88 -6.21
CA VAL A 371 1.31 20.23 -6.74
C VAL A 371 0.62 21.04 -5.64
N PHE A 372 1.24 22.12 -5.17
CA PHE A 372 0.64 22.98 -4.16
C PHE A 372 1.17 24.41 -4.18
N GLY A 373 0.43 25.30 -3.51
CA GLY A 373 0.80 26.70 -3.28
C GLY A 373 0.28 27.18 -1.93
N CYS A 374 0.57 28.43 -1.59
CA CYS A 374 0.04 29.10 -0.40
C CYS A 374 -0.71 30.36 -0.81
N GLY A 375 -1.79 30.69 -0.08
CA GLY A 375 -2.48 31.96 -0.28
C GLY A 375 -1.67 33.16 0.26
N GLY A 376 -1.73 34.29 -0.42
CA GLY A 376 -1.14 35.56 0.04
C GLY A 376 -1.99 36.25 1.11
N GLU A 377 -1.41 37.23 1.81
CA GLU A 377 -2.04 37.94 2.95
C GLU A 377 -2.53 37.01 4.08
N ARG A 378 -1.81 35.90 4.26
CA ARG A 378 -2.05 34.91 5.32
C ARG A 378 -0.76 34.69 6.11
N ASP A 379 -0.84 33.88 7.18
CA ASP A 379 0.32 33.48 7.98
C ASP A 379 1.50 33.06 7.08
N LYS A 380 2.56 33.86 7.08
CA LYS A 380 3.77 33.65 6.25
C LYS A 380 4.61 32.49 6.79
N LYS A 381 4.60 32.25 8.11
CA LYS A 381 5.43 31.22 8.77
C LYS A 381 5.07 29.81 8.28
N LYS A 382 3.81 29.58 7.88
CA LYS A 382 3.38 28.27 7.38
C LYS A 382 4.02 27.84 6.06
N ARG A 383 4.53 28.80 5.25
CA ARG A 383 5.01 28.54 3.88
C ARG A 383 6.24 27.63 3.87
N SER A 384 7.24 27.96 4.68
CA SER A 384 8.44 27.14 4.85
C SER A 384 8.12 25.80 5.50
N ILE A 385 7.29 25.78 6.54
CA ILE A 385 6.89 24.52 7.21
C ILE A 385 6.22 23.55 6.22
N MET A 386 5.33 24.05 5.35
CA MET A 386 4.70 23.22 4.32
C MET A 386 5.70 22.68 3.28
N GLY A 387 6.73 23.47 2.90
CA GLY A 387 7.79 22.99 2.01
C GLY A 387 8.66 21.90 2.66
N THR A 388 9.04 22.06 3.94
CA THR A 388 9.74 21.02 4.72
C THR A 388 8.92 19.73 4.80
N ILE A 389 7.62 19.83 5.07
CA ILE A 389 6.72 18.67 5.10
C ILE A 389 6.67 18.01 3.71
N ALA A 390 6.50 18.79 2.65
CA ALA A 390 6.46 18.26 1.29
C ALA A 390 7.75 17.49 0.94
N ALA A 391 8.92 18.05 1.27
CA ALA A 391 10.23 17.44 1.01
C ALA A 391 10.41 16.08 1.68
N LYS A 392 9.83 15.90 2.88
CA LYS A 392 9.90 14.64 3.62
C LYS A 392 9.12 13.48 2.99
N TYR A 393 8.02 13.77 2.28
CA TYR A 393 7.09 12.72 1.83
C TYR A 393 6.98 12.58 0.32
N CYS A 394 7.42 13.57 -0.47
CA CYS A 394 7.26 13.59 -1.92
C CYS A 394 8.60 13.32 -2.62
N ARG A 395 8.57 12.67 -3.80
CA ARG A 395 9.77 12.58 -4.65
C ARG A 395 10.00 13.82 -5.52
N LYS A 396 8.93 14.58 -5.79
CA LYS A 396 8.96 15.79 -6.61
C LYS A 396 7.81 16.71 -6.21
N ILE A 397 8.09 18.01 -6.21
CA ILE A 397 7.17 19.04 -5.73
C ILE A 397 7.06 20.12 -6.81
N PHE A 398 5.84 20.45 -7.21
CA PHE A 398 5.54 21.54 -8.12
C PHE A 398 4.95 22.68 -7.28
N VAL A 399 5.75 23.73 -7.07
CA VAL A 399 5.36 24.91 -6.30
C VAL A 399 4.72 25.91 -7.26
N THR A 400 3.47 26.28 -6.98
CA THR A 400 2.64 27.08 -7.87
C THR A 400 1.81 28.11 -7.11
N ASP A 401 1.07 28.93 -7.84
CA ASP A 401 0.17 29.92 -7.25
C ASP A 401 -1.10 29.24 -6.70
N ASP A 402 -1.52 29.61 -5.49
CA ASP A 402 -2.84 29.31 -4.94
C ASP A 402 -3.74 30.54 -5.18
N ASN A 403 -4.08 31.31 -4.14
CA ASN A 403 -4.70 32.64 -4.24
C ASN A 403 -3.70 33.70 -3.75
N PRO A 404 -2.86 34.28 -4.62
CA PRO A 404 -1.87 35.28 -4.22
C PRO A 404 -2.45 36.57 -3.63
N ARG A 405 -3.69 36.96 -3.99
CA ARG A 405 -4.29 38.25 -3.59
C ARG A 405 -3.37 39.41 -3.99
N ASN A 406 -3.20 40.42 -3.15
CA ASN A 406 -2.32 41.57 -3.41
C ASN A 406 -0.84 41.28 -3.16
N GLU A 407 -0.48 40.08 -2.69
CA GLU A 407 0.91 39.73 -2.42
C GLU A 407 1.60 39.18 -3.68
N ASN A 408 2.85 39.57 -3.90
CA ASN A 408 3.63 39.11 -5.06
C ASN A 408 3.73 37.56 -5.07
N PRO A 409 3.16 36.88 -6.08
CA PRO A 409 3.13 35.41 -6.14
C PRO A 409 4.52 34.77 -6.12
N LYS A 410 5.51 35.40 -6.77
CA LYS A 410 6.89 34.90 -6.81
C LYS A 410 7.53 34.88 -5.42
N LYS A 411 7.26 35.90 -4.57
CA LYS A 411 7.73 35.92 -3.18
C LYS A 411 7.11 34.78 -2.36
N ILE A 412 5.83 34.47 -2.57
CA ILE A 412 5.15 33.34 -1.90
C ILE A 412 5.81 32.02 -2.29
N ARG A 413 6.02 31.77 -3.60
CA ARG A 413 6.64 30.52 -4.08
C ARG A 413 8.08 30.37 -3.58
N LYS A 414 8.89 31.42 -3.65
CA LYS A 414 10.26 31.42 -3.10
C LYS A 414 10.30 31.04 -1.62
N ALA A 415 9.38 31.56 -0.80
CA ALA A 415 9.30 31.24 0.62
C ALA A 415 8.98 29.75 0.89
N ILE A 416 8.25 29.08 0.00
CA ILE A 416 8.02 27.63 0.08
C ILE A 416 9.29 26.88 -0.35
N ILE A 417 9.84 27.24 -1.52
CA ILE A 417 10.98 26.56 -2.16
C ILE A 417 12.25 26.58 -1.28
N ALA A 418 12.45 27.64 -0.49
CA ALA A 418 13.59 27.77 0.41
C ALA A 418 13.79 26.54 1.33
N SER A 419 12.72 25.79 1.62
CA SER A 419 12.74 24.60 2.47
C SER A 419 12.69 23.26 1.72
N CYS A 420 12.67 23.26 0.38
CA CYS A 420 12.56 22.06 -0.45
C CYS A 420 13.25 22.15 -1.82
N LYS A 421 14.31 22.97 -1.94
CA LYS A 421 14.98 23.36 -3.19
C LYS A 421 15.33 22.19 -4.12
N GLU A 422 15.91 21.11 -3.58
CA GLU A 422 16.33 19.92 -4.33
C GLU A 422 15.19 19.19 -5.07
N LEU A 423 13.97 19.27 -4.54
CA LEU A 423 12.81 18.53 -5.05
C LEU A 423 11.78 19.43 -5.73
N ALA A 424 11.93 20.75 -5.61
CA ALA A 424 10.94 21.73 -6.01
C ALA A 424 11.17 22.26 -7.43
N LEU A 425 10.12 22.22 -8.25
CA LEU A 425 10.04 22.91 -9.52
C LEU A 425 9.06 24.08 -9.40
N GLU A 426 9.54 25.29 -9.65
CA GLU A 426 8.71 26.49 -9.65
C GLU A 426 7.93 26.62 -10.96
N ILE A 427 6.59 26.59 -10.89
CA ILE A 427 5.73 26.88 -12.04
C ILE A 427 4.60 27.79 -11.57
N GLY A 428 4.67 29.10 -11.86
CA GLY A 428 3.68 30.07 -11.41
C GLY A 428 2.24 29.73 -11.82
N SER A 429 2.03 29.36 -13.08
CA SER A 429 0.71 28.95 -13.57
C SER A 429 0.28 27.60 -12.99
N ARG A 430 -0.75 27.61 -12.13
CA ARG A 430 -1.31 26.40 -11.51
C ARG A 430 -1.80 25.36 -12.51
N LYS A 431 -2.39 25.81 -13.62
CA LYS A 431 -2.80 24.91 -14.72
C LYS A 431 -1.59 24.23 -15.34
N LYS A 432 -0.54 24.98 -15.69
CA LYS A 432 0.71 24.41 -16.24
C LYS A 432 1.37 23.47 -15.23
N ALA A 433 1.38 23.81 -13.94
CA ALA A 433 1.94 22.96 -12.89
C ALA A 433 1.22 21.60 -12.81
N ILE A 434 -0.12 21.60 -12.84
CA ILE A 434 -0.94 20.38 -12.87
C ILE A 434 -0.68 19.58 -14.16
N GLU A 435 -0.63 20.26 -15.32
CA GLU A 435 -0.34 19.62 -16.61
C GLU A 435 1.03 18.94 -16.62
N THR A 436 2.07 19.63 -16.18
CA THR A 436 3.44 19.09 -16.09
C THR A 436 3.51 17.94 -15.10
N ALA A 437 2.89 18.07 -13.93
CA ALA A 437 2.87 17.00 -12.93
C ALA A 437 2.15 15.73 -13.43
N ILE A 438 1.05 15.87 -14.19
CA ILE A 438 0.37 14.73 -14.82
C ILE A 438 1.25 14.09 -15.91
N LYS A 439 1.98 14.88 -16.69
CA LYS A 439 2.90 14.38 -17.72
C LYS A 439 4.04 13.57 -17.11
N GLU A 440 4.59 14.03 -15.99
CA GLU A 440 5.69 13.37 -15.27
C GLU A 440 5.27 12.24 -14.32
N LEU A 441 3.96 11.98 -14.21
CA LEU A 441 3.44 10.95 -13.32
C LEU A 441 3.78 9.55 -13.84
N ASN A 442 4.68 8.86 -13.13
CA ASN A 442 5.11 7.52 -13.50
C ASN A 442 4.05 6.46 -13.14
N GLU A 443 4.27 5.24 -13.62
CA GLU A 443 3.40 4.10 -13.34
C GLU A 443 3.27 3.84 -11.83
N GLY A 444 2.04 3.62 -11.37
CA GLY A 444 1.71 3.34 -9.97
C GLY A 444 1.91 4.51 -9.00
N GLU A 445 2.37 5.68 -9.45
CA GLU A 445 2.59 6.84 -8.58
C GLU A 445 1.29 7.57 -8.21
N ILE A 446 1.40 8.47 -7.24
CA ILE A 446 0.30 9.32 -6.79
C ILE A 446 0.66 10.77 -7.08
N LEU A 447 -0.22 11.45 -7.82
CA LEU A 447 -0.24 12.91 -7.87
C LEU A 447 -1.23 13.43 -6.84
N LEU A 448 -0.74 14.17 -5.84
CA LEU A 448 -1.57 14.97 -4.96
C LEU A 448 -1.60 16.41 -5.45
N VAL A 449 -2.79 16.95 -5.74
CA VAL A 449 -3.01 18.38 -5.97
C VAL A 449 -3.67 18.95 -4.72
N ALA A 450 -2.94 19.80 -3.99
CA ALA A 450 -3.34 20.32 -2.69
C ALA A 450 -3.50 21.85 -2.67
N GLY A 451 -4.17 22.38 -1.65
CA GLY A 451 -4.42 23.81 -1.45
C GLY A 451 -5.88 24.18 -1.71
N LYS A 452 -6.30 24.19 -2.98
CA LYS A 452 -7.61 24.71 -3.41
C LYS A 452 -8.78 23.74 -3.29
N GLY A 453 -8.55 22.43 -3.38
CA GLY A 453 -9.59 21.40 -3.25
C GLY A 453 -10.83 21.65 -4.11
N HIS A 454 -11.92 22.11 -3.49
CA HIS A 454 -13.22 22.33 -4.14
C HIS A 454 -13.40 23.74 -4.72
N GLU A 455 -12.46 24.66 -4.48
CA GLU A 455 -12.53 26.04 -4.95
C GLU A 455 -12.64 26.12 -6.48
N LYS A 456 -13.29 27.18 -6.95
CA LYS A 456 -13.61 27.43 -8.36
C LYS A 456 -13.07 28.77 -8.87
N THR A 457 -12.29 29.48 -8.06
CA THR A 457 -11.71 30.78 -8.40
C THR A 457 -10.23 30.82 -8.05
N GLN A 458 -9.49 31.75 -8.63
CA GLN A 458 -8.11 32.08 -8.29
C GLN A 458 -7.95 33.61 -8.21
N ASP A 459 -7.53 34.12 -7.05
CA ASP A 459 -7.53 35.56 -6.76
C ASP A 459 -6.13 36.18 -7.00
N TYR A 460 -6.04 37.16 -7.91
CA TYR A 460 -4.84 37.95 -8.23
C TYR A 460 -5.14 39.45 -8.13
N GLY A 461 -4.76 40.09 -7.03
CA GLY A 461 -5.16 41.46 -6.72
C GLY A 461 -6.68 41.61 -6.82
N ASP A 462 -7.13 42.56 -7.66
CA ASP A 462 -8.54 42.81 -7.94
C ASP A 462 -9.17 41.84 -8.96
N LYS A 463 -8.36 40.97 -9.59
CA LYS A 463 -8.82 40.02 -10.61
C LYS A 463 -9.14 38.65 -10.00
N ILE A 464 -10.42 38.26 -10.05
CA ILE A 464 -10.88 36.92 -9.66
C ILE A 464 -11.10 36.07 -10.92
N ILE A 465 -10.26 35.05 -11.12
CA ILE A 465 -10.28 34.21 -12.31
C ILE A 465 -11.07 32.92 -12.02
N ASN A 466 -11.95 32.50 -12.94
CA ASN A 466 -12.60 31.19 -12.86
C ASN A 466 -11.56 30.06 -13.03
N PHE A 467 -11.33 29.28 -11.98
CA PHE A 467 -10.28 28.27 -11.95
C PHE A 467 -10.64 27.09 -11.06
N SER A 468 -10.60 25.85 -11.57
CA SER A 468 -10.90 24.66 -10.78
C SER A 468 -9.93 23.52 -11.09
N ASP A 469 -9.15 23.12 -10.09
CA ASP A 469 -8.22 21.98 -10.17
C ASP A 469 -8.92 20.73 -10.72
N LYS A 470 -10.11 20.43 -10.19
CA LYS A 470 -10.92 19.28 -10.61
C LYS A 470 -11.28 19.31 -12.10
N LYS A 471 -11.71 20.47 -12.62
CA LYS A 471 -12.05 20.61 -14.05
C LYS A 471 -10.81 20.46 -14.92
N ILE A 472 -9.69 21.07 -14.51
CA ILE A 472 -8.42 21.02 -15.23
C ILE A 472 -7.90 19.59 -15.31
N ILE A 473 -7.83 18.87 -14.18
CA ILE A 473 -7.40 17.47 -14.14
C ILE A 473 -8.25 16.62 -15.08
N ARG A 474 -9.59 16.74 -15.01
CA ARG A 474 -10.50 15.97 -15.88
C ARG A 474 -10.30 16.28 -17.37
N ALA A 475 -10.11 17.55 -17.73
CA ALA A 475 -9.86 17.94 -19.11
C ALA A 475 -8.55 17.34 -19.65
N ILE A 476 -7.47 17.38 -18.87
CA ILE A 476 -6.17 16.80 -19.24
C ILE A 476 -6.29 15.29 -19.43
N ILE A 477 -6.98 14.59 -18.52
CA ILE A 477 -7.16 13.14 -18.63
C ILE A 477 -8.03 12.75 -19.83
N LYS A 478 -9.08 13.53 -20.15
CA LYS A 478 -9.89 13.30 -21.36
C LYS A 478 -9.03 13.42 -22.62
N LYS A 479 -8.19 14.47 -22.74
CA LYS A 479 -7.26 14.64 -23.87
C LYS A 479 -6.22 13.51 -23.97
N ARG A 480 -5.65 13.06 -22.84
CA ARG A 480 -4.67 11.97 -22.81
C ARG A 480 -5.25 10.60 -23.23
N LYS A 481 -6.53 10.34 -22.98
CA LYS A 481 -7.20 9.12 -23.47
C LYS A 481 -7.31 9.07 -24.99
N ILE A 482 -7.39 10.23 -25.65
CA ILE A 482 -7.49 10.37 -27.11
C ILE A 482 -6.10 10.27 -27.78
N LEU A 483 -5.03 10.67 -27.09
CA LEU A 483 -3.66 10.71 -27.60
C LEU A 483 -2.78 9.49 -27.27
N SER A 484 -3.30 8.45 -26.58
CA SER A 484 -2.48 7.30 -26.19
C SER A 484 -2.38 6.24 -27.29
N THR A 485 -1.55 6.50 -28.30
CA THR A 485 -1.00 5.45 -29.17
C THR A 485 0.17 4.76 -28.47
N LYS A 486 0.02 3.43 -28.33
CA LYS A 486 1.00 2.36 -28.00
C LYS A 486 2.45 2.80 -27.66
N SER A 487 2.78 3.06 -26.39
CA SER A 487 4.16 2.79 -25.90
C SER A 487 4.20 1.37 -25.35
N ASN A 488 5.21 0.60 -25.75
CA ASN A 488 5.37 -0.79 -25.38
C ASN A 488 6.41 -0.93 -24.26
N TRP A 489 6.05 -1.61 -23.17
CA TRP A 489 6.85 -1.70 -21.94
C TRP A 489 8.27 -2.22 -22.21
N SER A 490 8.41 -3.24 -23.06
CA SER A 490 9.71 -3.81 -23.45
C SER A 490 10.60 -2.79 -24.17
N GLN A 491 10.03 -1.96 -25.05
CA GLN A 491 10.77 -0.92 -25.75
C GLN A 491 11.28 0.16 -24.77
N ASP A 492 10.45 0.56 -23.81
CA ASP A 492 10.84 1.56 -22.80
C ASP A 492 11.96 1.05 -21.89
N LEU A 493 11.93 -0.24 -21.52
CA LEU A 493 13.02 -0.88 -20.78
C LEU A 493 14.31 -0.92 -21.61
N ALA A 494 14.25 -1.31 -22.88
CA ALA A 494 15.42 -1.36 -23.76
C ALA A 494 16.07 0.03 -23.93
N LYS A 495 15.26 1.09 -24.14
CA LYS A 495 15.77 2.46 -24.27
C LYS A 495 16.52 2.93 -23.03
N LYS A 496 15.98 2.64 -21.83
CA LYS A 496 16.62 2.95 -20.54
C LYS A 496 17.87 2.09 -20.33
N ALA A 497 17.82 0.81 -20.66
CA ALA A 497 18.91 -0.12 -20.43
C ALA A 497 20.11 0.10 -21.36
N PHE A 498 19.91 0.66 -22.55
CA PHE A 498 20.99 0.88 -23.52
C PHE A 498 21.34 2.36 -23.74
N ASN A 499 20.73 3.29 -22.98
CA ASN A 499 20.93 4.74 -23.11
C ASN A 499 20.79 5.28 -24.54
N ASN A 500 19.99 4.63 -25.39
CA ASN A 500 19.84 5.00 -26.79
C ASN A 500 18.38 5.36 -27.07
N LYS A 501 18.09 6.67 -27.08
CA LYS A 501 16.74 7.22 -27.32
C LYS A 501 16.22 6.92 -28.73
N ASN A 502 17.13 6.66 -29.68
CA ASN A 502 16.85 6.37 -31.09
C ASN A 502 16.61 4.88 -31.37
N LEU A 503 16.60 4.00 -30.35
CA LEU A 503 16.18 2.60 -30.50
C LEU A 503 14.70 2.51 -30.93
N LYS A 504 14.49 2.39 -32.24
CA LYS A 504 13.20 2.07 -32.86
C LYS A 504 13.04 0.54 -33.01
N ASN A 505 11.79 0.08 -32.91
CA ASN A 505 11.36 -1.29 -33.18
C ASN A 505 12.04 -2.37 -32.31
N VAL A 506 12.04 -2.21 -30.98
CA VAL A 506 12.59 -3.21 -30.03
C VAL A 506 11.49 -3.73 -29.09
N ASN A 507 10.32 -4.02 -29.65
CA ASN A 507 9.26 -4.65 -28.90
C ASN A 507 9.55 -6.16 -28.77
N TYR A 508 10.23 -6.55 -27.70
CA TYR A 508 10.60 -7.94 -27.47
C TYR A 508 9.63 -8.66 -26.51
N ASN A 509 9.41 -9.94 -26.76
CA ASN A 509 8.56 -10.84 -25.97
C ASN A 509 9.36 -11.66 -24.94
N GLY A 510 10.67 -11.54 -24.92
CA GLY A 510 11.52 -12.23 -23.95
C GLY A 510 13.00 -11.96 -24.23
N VAL A 511 13.85 -12.40 -23.32
CA VAL A 511 15.30 -12.29 -23.43
C VAL A 511 15.89 -13.70 -23.40
N SER A 512 16.81 -14.00 -24.31
CA SER A 512 17.52 -15.29 -24.36
C SER A 512 19.03 -15.09 -24.50
N ILE A 513 19.81 -16.01 -23.91
CA ILE A 513 21.26 -16.14 -24.11
C ILE A 513 21.62 -17.46 -24.81
N ASN A 514 20.62 -18.28 -25.17
CA ASN A 514 20.80 -19.59 -25.77
C ASN A 514 19.86 -19.74 -26.97
N THR A 515 20.38 -20.09 -28.14
CA THR A 515 19.58 -20.25 -29.36
C THR A 515 18.58 -21.40 -29.29
N LYS A 516 18.82 -22.41 -28.44
CA LYS A 516 17.88 -23.52 -28.21
C LYS A 516 16.59 -23.10 -27.48
N THR A 517 16.57 -21.93 -26.84
CA THR A 517 15.43 -21.42 -26.06
C THR A 517 14.80 -20.16 -26.65
N ILE A 518 15.20 -19.77 -27.86
CA ILE A 518 14.62 -18.60 -28.54
C ILE A 518 13.16 -18.89 -28.91
N LYS A 519 12.33 -17.88 -28.70
CA LYS A 519 10.95 -17.78 -29.18
C LYS A 519 10.85 -16.56 -30.07
N GLU A 520 9.77 -16.51 -30.83
CA GLU A 520 9.46 -15.38 -31.70
C GLU A 520 9.50 -14.04 -30.94
N ASN A 521 10.13 -13.05 -31.56
CA ASN A 521 10.33 -11.71 -31.01
C ASN A 521 11.16 -11.65 -29.72
N ASN A 522 12.03 -12.62 -29.45
CA ASN A 522 12.99 -12.52 -28.35
C ASN A 522 14.15 -11.58 -28.69
N LEU A 523 14.69 -10.91 -27.67
CA LEU A 523 15.99 -10.24 -27.70
C LEU A 523 17.08 -11.27 -27.36
N PHE A 524 18.02 -11.49 -28.27
CA PHE A 524 19.13 -12.41 -28.05
C PHE A 524 20.37 -11.67 -27.53
N PHE A 525 21.01 -12.18 -26.48
CA PHE A 525 22.27 -11.64 -25.95
C PHE A 525 23.42 -12.58 -26.30
N ALA A 526 24.37 -12.09 -27.12
CA ALA A 526 25.57 -12.82 -27.48
C ALA A 526 26.61 -12.77 -26.34
N ILE A 527 26.42 -13.61 -25.32
CA ILE A 527 27.34 -13.69 -24.17
C ILE A 527 28.55 -14.56 -24.51
N ARG A 528 29.76 -14.07 -24.22
CA ARG A 528 31.00 -14.87 -24.29
C ARG A 528 31.19 -15.64 -22.97
N GLY A 529 31.06 -16.96 -23.02
CA GLY A 529 31.35 -17.88 -21.92
C GLY A 529 32.81 -18.35 -21.92
N LYS A 530 33.16 -19.28 -21.01
CA LYS A 530 34.49 -19.91 -20.97
C LYS A 530 34.75 -20.81 -22.19
N ASN A 531 33.75 -21.60 -22.59
CA ASN A 531 33.90 -22.64 -23.61
C ASN A 531 33.23 -22.28 -24.95
N THR A 532 32.42 -21.22 -24.99
CA THR A 532 31.60 -20.88 -26.17
C THR A 532 31.36 -19.38 -26.26
N ASP A 533 31.48 -18.82 -27.47
CA ASP A 533 31.17 -17.42 -27.75
C ASP A 533 29.80 -17.28 -28.41
N GLY A 534 28.85 -16.66 -27.70
CA GLY A 534 27.48 -16.43 -28.16
C GLY A 534 27.37 -15.69 -29.50
N HIS A 535 28.41 -14.94 -29.90
CA HIS A 535 28.43 -14.21 -31.17
C HIS A 535 28.36 -15.15 -32.38
N LYS A 536 28.90 -16.38 -32.25
CA LYS A 536 28.84 -17.41 -33.31
C LYS A 536 27.39 -17.81 -33.66
N PHE A 537 26.45 -17.61 -32.74
CA PHE A 537 25.07 -18.06 -32.86
C PHE A 537 24.07 -16.95 -33.23
N VAL A 538 24.53 -15.72 -33.50
CA VAL A 538 23.63 -14.59 -33.83
C VAL A 538 22.80 -14.85 -35.09
N LYS A 539 23.38 -15.45 -36.14
CA LYS A 539 22.64 -15.80 -37.36
C LYS A 539 21.56 -16.86 -37.08
N GLU A 540 21.91 -17.88 -36.31
CA GLU A 540 20.95 -18.91 -35.87
C GLU A 540 19.83 -18.30 -35.01
N ALA A 541 20.15 -17.33 -34.14
CA ALA A 541 19.18 -16.63 -33.32
C ALA A 541 18.10 -15.93 -34.16
N PHE A 542 18.50 -15.26 -35.24
CA PHE A 542 17.55 -14.65 -36.19
C PHE A 542 16.72 -15.69 -36.95
N LYS A 543 17.34 -16.79 -37.41
CA LYS A 543 16.61 -17.90 -38.04
C LYS A 543 15.53 -18.48 -37.11
N LYS A 544 15.77 -18.47 -35.79
CA LYS A 544 14.82 -18.92 -34.76
C LYS A 544 13.84 -17.85 -34.27
N GLY A 545 13.81 -16.68 -34.90
CA GLY A 545 12.80 -15.63 -34.63
C GLY A 545 13.21 -14.55 -33.63
N ALA A 546 14.50 -14.37 -33.33
CA ALA A 546 14.94 -13.21 -32.55
C ALA A 546 14.66 -11.89 -33.29
N ILE A 547 14.12 -10.89 -32.60
CA ILE A 547 13.83 -9.58 -33.21
C ILE A 547 15.11 -8.76 -33.38
N LYS A 548 15.99 -8.79 -32.38
CA LYS A 548 17.31 -8.14 -32.37
C LYS A 548 18.31 -8.97 -31.57
N SER A 549 19.60 -8.72 -31.84
CA SER A 549 20.70 -9.31 -31.08
C SER A 549 21.56 -8.22 -30.44
N VAL A 550 21.87 -8.36 -29.15
CA VAL A 550 22.82 -7.52 -28.40
C VAL A 550 24.21 -8.13 -28.54
N VAL A 551 25.15 -7.38 -29.12
CA VAL A 551 26.49 -7.84 -29.50
C VAL A 551 27.55 -6.85 -29.04
N SER A 552 28.76 -7.34 -28.75
CA SER A 552 29.91 -6.50 -28.39
C SER A 552 30.98 -6.39 -29.48
N LYS A 553 30.81 -7.08 -30.61
CA LYS A 553 31.72 -7.06 -31.76
C LYS A 553 30.93 -6.81 -33.06
N ARG A 554 31.65 -6.41 -34.12
CA ARG A 554 31.05 -6.27 -35.46
C ARG A 554 30.60 -7.64 -35.95
N MET A 555 29.43 -7.70 -36.59
CA MET A 555 28.87 -8.92 -37.16
C MET A 555 28.80 -8.80 -38.68
N ASN A 556 29.54 -9.64 -39.40
CA ASN A 556 29.53 -9.63 -40.86
C ASN A 556 28.26 -10.30 -41.39
N ARG A 557 27.71 -9.77 -42.49
CA ARG A 557 26.49 -10.27 -43.16
C ARG A 557 25.24 -10.28 -42.25
N VAL A 558 25.10 -9.28 -41.37
CA VAL A 558 23.89 -9.02 -40.58
C VAL A 558 23.60 -7.52 -40.61
N SER A 559 22.36 -7.14 -40.93
CA SER A 559 21.98 -5.72 -40.99
C SER A 559 22.13 -5.02 -39.65
N SER A 560 22.67 -3.79 -39.67
CA SER A 560 22.91 -2.96 -38.49
C SER A 560 21.63 -2.67 -37.70
N ASN A 561 20.48 -2.59 -38.37
CA ASN A 561 19.19 -2.33 -37.74
C ASN A 561 18.70 -3.48 -36.82
N LYS A 562 19.20 -4.72 -37.03
CA LYS A 562 18.90 -5.90 -36.20
C LYS A 562 19.86 -6.06 -35.02
N LEU A 563 20.88 -5.22 -34.92
CA LEU A 563 21.92 -5.30 -33.90
C LEU A 563 21.81 -4.16 -32.88
N ILE A 564 22.07 -4.47 -31.62
CA ILE A 564 22.29 -3.50 -30.55
C ILE A 564 23.74 -3.65 -30.13
N LYS A 565 24.61 -2.73 -30.59
CA LYS A 565 26.04 -2.74 -30.26
C LYS A 565 26.25 -2.17 -28.87
N VAL A 566 26.93 -2.92 -28.00
CA VAL A 566 27.26 -2.53 -26.62
C VAL A 566 28.73 -2.82 -26.34
N LYS A 567 29.34 -2.19 -25.33
CA LYS A 567 30.74 -2.48 -24.96
C LYS A 567 30.91 -3.90 -24.39
N ASN A 568 29.95 -4.34 -23.57
CA ASN A 568 29.99 -5.66 -22.92
C ASN A 568 28.58 -6.24 -22.78
N THR A 569 28.31 -7.38 -23.42
CA THR A 569 26.98 -7.97 -23.48
C THR A 569 26.46 -8.44 -22.12
N LEU A 570 27.34 -8.95 -21.23
CA LEU A 570 26.95 -9.36 -19.87
C LEU A 570 26.61 -8.17 -18.98
N SER A 571 27.40 -7.10 -19.05
CA SER A 571 27.12 -5.85 -18.33
C SER A 571 25.78 -5.25 -18.77
N SER A 572 25.52 -5.25 -20.08
CA SER A 572 24.23 -4.78 -20.62
C SER A 572 23.05 -5.67 -20.24
N LEU A 573 23.24 -6.99 -20.07
CA LEU A 573 22.20 -7.87 -19.54
C LEU A 573 21.89 -7.53 -18.07
N ASN A 574 22.92 -7.24 -17.26
CA ASN A 574 22.73 -6.78 -15.88
C ASN A 574 22.00 -5.43 -15.84
N GLN A 575 22.33 -4.51 -16.75
CA GLN A 575 21.67 -3.22 -16.85
C GLN A 575 20.19 -3.37 -17.22
N LEU A 576 19.88 -4.23 -18.19
CA LEU A 576 18.49 -4.55 -18.54
C LEU A 576 17.75 -5.17 -17.35
N ALA A 577 18.39 -6.08 -16.61
CA ALA A 577 17.82 -6.68 -15.40
C ALA A 577 17.53 -5.62 -14.33
N ASN A 578 18.47 -4.72 -14.05
CA ASN A 578 18.30 -3.64 -13.08
C ASN A 578 17.15 -2.70 -13.48
N VAL A 579 17.12 -2.27 -14.74
CA VAL A 579 16.04 -1.43 -15.27
C VAL A 579 14.70 -2.16 -15.18
N THR A 580 14.66 -3.44 -15.52
CA THR A 580 13.44 -4.26 -15.40
C THR A 580 12.99 -4.36 -13.94
N ARG A 581 13.91 -4.58 -13.00
CA ARG A 581 13.62 -4.66 -11.56
C ARG A 581 13.07 -3.35 -11.01
N GLU A 582 13.65 -2.21 -11.41
CA GLU A 582 13.25 -0.86 -10.98
C GLU A 582 11.92 -0.40 -11.58
N ASN A 583 11.52 -0.99 -12.71
CA ASN A 583 10.27 -0.68 -13.40
C ASN A 583 9.23 -1.82 -13.25
N SER A 584 9.44 -2.75 -12.32
CA SER A 584 8.51 -3.82 -11.98
C SER A 584 7.81 -3.53 -10.64
N PHE A 585 6.52 -3.83 -10.57
CA PHE A 585 5.73 -3.77 -9.32
C PHE A 585 5.56 -5.12 -8.64
N ALA A 586 6.15 -6.18 -9.20
CA ALA A 586 6.09 -7.50 -8.61
C ALA A 586 6.71 -7.48 -7.22
N GLN A 587 6.07 -8.17 -6.26
CA GLN A 587 6.71 -8.48 -4.99
C GLN A 587 7.77 -9.55 -5.24
N ILE A 588 9.03 -9.25 -4.91
CA ILE A 588 10.19 -10.08 -5.23
C ILE A 588 10.61 -10.90 -4.00
N ILE A 589 10.66 -12.20 -4.21
CA ILE A 589 11.09 -13.20 -3.24
C ILE A 589 12.45 -13.76 -3.69
N GLY A 590 13.49 -13.53 -2.90
CA GLY A 590 14.84 -14.06 -3.10
C GLY A 590 15.09 -15.30 -2.23
N ILE A 591 15.63 -16.38 -2.81
CA ILE A 591 15.85 -17.65 -2.10
C ILE A 591 17.31 -18.06 -2.23
N THR A 592 17.97 -18.31 -1.09
CA THR A 592 19.30 -18.91 -1.05
C THR A 592 19.39 -20.06 -0.01
N GLY A 593 20.57 -20.67 0.06
CA GLY A 593 20.90 -21.82 0.91
C GLY A 593 21.67 -22.91 0.16
N SER A 594 22.02 -23.99 0.85
CA SER A 594 22.73 -25.14 0.27
C SER A 594 21.75 -26.10 -0.40
N VAL A 595 20.66 -26.48 0.28
CA VAL A 595 19.68 -27.50 -0.19
C VAL A 595 18.24 -26.97 -0.17
N GLY A 596 17.44 -27.35 -1.18
CA GLY A 596 15.99 -27.08 -1.20
C GLY A 596 15.54 -25.85 -1.98
N LYS A 597 16.48 -25.01 -2.45
CA LYS A 597 16.21 -23.74 -3.15
C LYS A 597 15.22 -23.86 -4.31
N THR A 598 15.52 -24.72 -5.30
CA THR A 598 14.70 -24.87 -6.51
C THR A 598 13.30 -25.43 -6.19
N THR A 599 13.22 -26.41 -5.28
CA THR A 599 11.93 -26.98 -4.84
C THR A 599 11.09 -25.92 -4.13
N LEU A 600 11.68 -25.12 -3.25
CA LEU A 600 10.99 -24.04 -2.55
C LEU A 600 10.54 -22.94 -3.52
N LYS A 601 11.39 -22.52 -4.46
CA LYS A 601 11.04 -21.54 -5.49
C LYS A 601 9.79 -21.96 -6.26
N ASN A 602 9.77 -23.20 -6.75
CA ASN A 602 8.64 -23.72 -7.52
C ASN A 602 7.39 -23.88 -6.65
N LEU A 603 7.54 -24.30 -5.38
CA LEU A 603 6.44 -24.39 -4.42
C LEU A 603 5.81 -23.03 -4.13
N ILE A 604 6.63 -22.00 -3.91
CA ILE A 604 6.14 -20.63 -3.68
C ILE A 604 5.44 -20.12 -4.93
N SER A 605 6.02 -20.27 -6.12
CA SER A 605 5.37 -19.85 -7.36
C SER A 605 4.04 -20.58 -7.60
N PHE A 606 4.00 -21.89 -7.36
CA PHE A 606 2.76 -22.69 -7.40
C PHE A 606 1.69 -22.14 -6.45
N ALA A 607 2.06 -21.83 -5.20
CA ALA A 607 1.13 -21.27 -4.24
C ALA A 607 0.65 -19.86 -4.63
N LEU A 608 1.56 -18.99 -5.08
CA LEU A 608 1.26 -17.61 -5.46
C LEU A 608 0.39 -17.50 -6.71
N ASN A 609 0.49 -18.45 -7.65
CA ASN A 609 -0.41 -18.56 -8.80
C ASN A 609 -1.90 -18.76 -8.41
N SER A 610 -2.18 -19.14 -7.16
CA SER A 610 -3.55 -19.13 -6.64
C SER A 610 -4.07 -17.74 -6.27
N TYR A 611 -3.23 -16.71 -6.27
CA TYR A 611 -3.58 -15.36 -5.81
C TYR A 611 -3.36 -14.28 -6.88
N GLY A 612 -2.40 -14.47 -7.78
CA GLY A 612 -2.09 -13.56 -8.87
C GLY A 612 -1.03 -14.12 -9.80
N LYS A 613 -0.60 -13.35 -10.80
CA LYS A 613 0.40 -13.80 -11.79
C LYS A 613 1.78 -13.92 -11.15
N ALA A 614 2.28 -15.14 -10.96
CA ALA A 614 3.61 -15.40 -10.42
C ALA A 614 4.60 -15.85 -11.51
N TYR A 615 5.76 -15.22 -11.53
CA TYR A 615 6.90 -15.61 -12.35
C TYR A 615 8.01 -16.17 -11.45
N HIS A 616 8.74 -17.16 -11.94
CA HIS A 616 9.92 -17.70 -11.26
C HIS A 616 11.02 -18.00 -12.28
N SER A 617 12.26 -18.11 -11.82
CA SER A 617 13.36 -18.48 -12.73
C SER A 617 13.09 -19.87 -13.36
N PRO A 618 13.12 -20.03 -14.70
CA PRO A 618 12.62 -21.24 -15.36
C PRO A 618 13.43 -22.52 -15.04
N HIS A 619 14.71 -22.37 -14.74
CA HIS A 619 15.61 -23.46 -14.34
C HIS A 619 16.37 -23.12 -13.04
N SER A 620 17.43 -23.86 -12.72
CA SER A 620 18.37 -23.52 -11.62
C SER A 620 19.28 -22.33 -12.00
N TYR A 621 18.67 -21.27 -12.54
CA TYR A 621 19.32 -20.04 -12.98
C TYR A 621 19.61 -19.16 -11.77
N ASN A 622 20.70 -19.51 -11.07
CA ASN A 622 21.07 -18.94 -9.78
C ASN A 622 22.47 -18.29 -9.78
N ASN A 623 23.09 -18.13 -10.95
CA ASN A 623 24.43 -17.56 -11.11
C ASN A 623 24.42 -16.20 -11.85
N LYS A 624 25.60 -15.67 -12.17
CA LYS A 624 25.83 -14.39 -12.87
C LYS A 624 25.20 -14.25 -14.25
N PHE A 625 24.74 -15.34 -14.86
CA PHE A 625 24.01 -15.32 -16.13
C PHE A 625 22.51 -15.52 -15.92
N GLY A 626 22.15 -16.50 -15.09
CA GLY A 626 20.78 -16.94 -14.90
C GLY A 626 19.90 -15.93 -14.16
N VAL A 627 20.41 -15.27 -13.12
CA VAL A 627 19.63 -14.29 -12.34
C VAL A 627 19.28 -13.05 -13.18
N PRO A 628 20.25 -12.37 -13.84
CA PRO A 628 19.95 -11.25 -14.72
C PRO A 628 18.98 -11.62 -15.86
N LEU A 629 19.18 -12.79 -16.47
CA LEU A 629 18.28 -13.30 -17.51
C LEU A 629 16.86 -13.51 -16.99
N SER A 630 16.71 -14.08 -15.80
CA SER A 630 15.40 -14.33 -15.19
C SER A 630 14.68 -13.03 -14.89
N ILE A 631 15.37 -12.05 -14.29
CA ILE A 631 14.80 -10.74 -13.95
C ILE A 631 14.41 -9.96 -15.22
N SER A 632 15.24 -9.98 -16.27
CA SER A 632 14.95 -9.32 -17.55
C SER A 632 13.73 -9.89 -18.28
N ASN A 633 13.30 -11.10 -17.91
CA ASN A 633 12.12 -11.78 -18.47
C ASN A 633 10.84 -11.59 -17.63
N LEU A 634 10.89 -10.81 -16.55
CA LEU A 634 9.66 -10.38 -15.88
C LEU A 634 8.69 -9.75 -16.88
N LYS A 635 7.39 -9.84 -16.59
CA LYS A 635 6.35 -9.18 -17.40
C LYS A 635 5.75 -8.03 -16.61
N LYS A 636 5.24 -7.02 -17.33
CA LYS A 636 4.60 -5.84 -16.73
C LYS A 636 3.49 -6.19 -15.72
N ASP A 637 2.73 -7.24 -16.02
CA ASP A 637 1.59 -7.71 -15.25
C ASP A 637 1.97 -8.79 -14.22
N THR A 638 3.26 -9.07 -14.03
CA THR A 638 3.72 -9.99 -12.97
C THR A 638 3.48 -9.36 -11.60
N GLU A 639 2.76 -10.06 -10.73
CA GLU A 639 2.47 -9.60 -9.37
C GLU A 639 3.49 -10.15 -8.35
N TYR A 640 4.06 -11.32 -8.64
CA TYR A 640 5.02 -12.00 -7.76
C TYR A 640 6.20 -12.54 -8.56
N GLY A 641 7.43 -12.25 -8.12
CA GLY A 641 8.65 -12.78 -8.74
C GLY A 641 9.45 -13.63 -7.75
N VAL A 642 9.77 -14.88 -8.09
CA VAL A 642 10.50 -15.80 -7.19
C VAL A 642 11.83 -16.21 -7.81
N PHE A 643 12.93 -15.77 -7.19
CA PHE A 643 14.28 -15.92 -7.74
C PHE A 643 15.20 -16.68 -6.81
N GLU A 644 15.89 -17.67 -7.38
CA GLU A 644 16.94 -18.42 -6.69
C GLU A 644 18.29 -17.72 -6.85
N ILE A 645 19.06 -17.62 -5.77
CA ILE A 645 20.39 -17.00 -5.74
C ILE A 645 21.42 -18.00 -5.20
N GLY A 646 22.41 -18.31 -6.03
CA GLY A 646 23.49 -19.25 -5.77
C GLY A 646 24.85 -18.56 -5.58
N MET A 647 25.86 -19.34 -5.21
CA MET A 647 27.25 -18.90 -5.13
C MET A 647 28.18 -20.09 -5.34
N ASN A 648 29.35 -19.84 -5.91
CA ASN A 648 30.51 -20.72 -5.85
C ASN A 648 31.55 -20.16 -4.87
N LYS A 649 31.63 -18.82 -4.73
CA LYS A 649 32.55 -18.12 -3.83
C LYS A 649 31.89 -16.94 -3.12
N LYS A 650 32.53 -16.44 -2.07
CA LYS A 650 32.08 -15.25 -1.31
C LYS A 650 31.90 -14.02 -2.23
N GLY A 651 30.90 -13.21 -1.94
CA GLY A 651 30.56 -11.98 -2.68
C GLY A 651 29.64 -12.18 -3.89
N GLU A 652 29.37 -13.41 -4.33
CA GLU A 652 28.46 -13.64 -5.45
C GLU A 652 26.99 -13.44 -5.07
N ILE A 653 26.56 -13.86 -3.87
CA ILE A 653 25.19 -13.61 -3.42
C ILE A 653 24.95 -12.12 -3.26
N ASP A 654 25.92 -11.38 -2.73
CA ASP A 654 25.86 -9.92 -2.64
C ASP A 654 25.58 -9.28 -4.02
N LYS A 655 26.44 -9.58 -5.02
CA LYS A 655 26.29 -9.05 -6.39
C LYS A 655 24.94 -9.41 -7.02
N LEU A 656 24.49 -10.65 -6.87
CA LEU A 656 23.21 -11.10 -7.43
C LEU A 656 22.01 -10.51 -6.69
N SER A 657 22.09 -10.41 -5.36
CA SER A 657 21.03 -9.83 -4.53
C SER A 657 20.89 -8.33 -4.75
N LYS A 658 21.97 -7.64 -5.14
CA LYS A 658 21.92 -6.24 -5.59
C LYS A 658 21.08 -6.03 -6.85
N ILE A 659 20.98 -7.05 -7.72
CA ILE A 659 20.10 -7.04 -8.90
C ILE A 659 18.68 -7.44 -8.52
N VAL A 660 18.52 -8.47 -7.67
CA VAL A 660 17.20 -8.99 -7.28
C VAL A 660 16.46 -8.01 -6.35
N LYS A 661 17.16 -7.33 -5.43
CA LYS A 661 16.62 -6.41 -4.41
C LYS A 661 15.33 -6.95 -3.76
N PRO A 662 15.34 -8.13 -3.10
CA PRO A 662 14.11 -8.77 -2.64
C PRO A 662 13.39 -7.98 -1.53
N GLU A 663 12.06 -7.95 -1.55
CA GLU A 663 11.25 -7.52 -0.38
C GLU A 663 11.13 -8.64 0.66
N ILE A 664 11.20 -9.89 0.20
CA ILE A 664 11.20 -11.09 1.05
C ILE A 664 12.40 -11.95 0.67
N ALA A 665 13.31 -12.21 1.59
CA ALA A 665 14.39 -13.17 1.40
C ALA A 665 14.15 -14.44 2.21
N ILE A 666 14.68 -15.57 1.75
CA ILE A 666 14.63 -16.85 2.45
C ILE A 666 16.01 -17.48 2.44
N ILE A 667 16.50 -17.87 3.61
CA ILE A 667 17.66 -18.75 3.73
C ILE A 667 17.12 -20.11 4.19
N THR A 668 17.22 -21.10 3.29
CA THR A 668 16.68 -22.46 3.51
C THR A 668 17.48 -23.23 4.56
N ASN A 669 18.41 -24.09 4.14
CA ASN A 669 19.38 -24.74 5.04
C ASN A 669 20.80 -24.37 4.60
N ILE A 670 21.72 -24.28 5.56
CA ILE A 670 23.16 -24.13 5.33
C ILE A 670 23.81 -25.46 5.69
N SER A 671 24.55 -26.03 4.75
CA SER A 671 25.23 -27.32 4.89
C SER A 671 26.49 -27.38 4.03
N GLU A 672 27.27 -28.43 4.27
CA GLU A 672 28.48 -28.83 3.55
C GLU A 672 28.21 -28.92 2.04
N ALA A 673 28.61 -27.90 1.30
CA ALA A 673 28.56 -27.78 -0.14
C ALA A 673 29.56 -26.68 -0.56
N HIS A 674 30.20 -26.83 -1.71
CA HIS A 674 31.22 -25.90 -2.20
C HIS A 674 32.50 -25.79 -1.33
N PHE A 675 32.90 -26.85 -0.62
CA PHE A 675 34.10 -26.84 0.24
C PHE A 675 35.40 -26.55 -0.50
N GLU A 676 35.42 -26.72 -1.82
CA GLU A 676 36.54 -26.30 -2.68
C GLU A 676 36.90 -24.81 -2.53
N ASN A 677 35.94 -23.96 -2.14
CA ASN A 677 36.10 -22.51 -2.06
C ASN A 677 35.82 -21.94 -0.65
N PHE A 678 35.59 -22.79 0.35
CA PHE A 678 35.20 -22.37 1.70
C PHE A 678 35.78 -23.31 2.75
N ASP A 679 36.44 -22.75 3.77
CA ASP A 679 37.17 -23.56 4.76
C ASP A 679 36.25 -24.30 5.75
N ASN A 680 35.09 -23.72 6.08
CA ASN A 680 34.18 -24.27 7.09
C ASN A 680 32.71 -23.85 6.87
N LEU A 681 31.79 -24.48 7.62
CA LEU A 681 30.36 -24.16 7.53
C LEU A 681 30.02 -22.70 7.89
N GLN A 682 30.84 -22.06 8.73
CA GLN A 682 30.62 -20.67 9.14
C GLN A 682 30.91 -19.69 7.99
N SER A 683 31.92 -19.96 7.16
CA SER A 683 32.20 -19.15 5.96
C SER A 683 31.08 -19.29 4.91
N ILE A 684 30.52 -20.50 4.73
CA ILE A 684 29.32 -20.71 3.92
C ILE A 684 28.13 -19.92 4.48
N ALA A 685 27.92 -19.95 5.80
CA ALA A 685 26.85 -19.20 6.46
C ALA A 685 27.00 -17.69 6.26
N LYS A 686 28.23 -17.15 6.42
CA LYS A 686 28.55 -15.74 6.16
C LYS A 686 28.24 -15.34 4.72
N ALA A 687 28.63 -16.17 3.75
CA ALA A 687 28.34 -15.93 2.34
C ALA A 687 26.84 -16.01 2.01
N LYS A 688 26.09 -16.97 2.57
CA LYS A 688 24.62 -17.01 2.42
C LYS A 688 23.95 -15.78 3.06
N ALA A 689 24.50 -15.26 4.15
CA ALA A 689 23.98 -14.09 4.82
C ALA A 689 24.17 -12.79 4.01
N GLU A 690 24.91 -12.80 2.90
CA GLU A 690 25.02 -11.65 1.98
C GLU A 690 23.66 -11.23 1.41
N ILE A 691 22.69 -12.15 1.27
CA ILE A 691 21.36 -11.80 0.75
C ILE A 691 20.67 -10.71 1.60
N ILE A 692 21.01 -10.65 2.90
CA ILE A 692 20.44 -9.72 3.88
C ILE A 692 20.83 -8.28 3.54
N ASN A 693 22.01 -8.06 2.95
CA ASN A 693 22.55 -6.73 2.65
C ASN A 693 21.70 -5.94 1.63
N HIS A 694 20.87 -6.64 0.85
CA HIS A 694 20.11 -6.06 -0.26
C HIS A 694 18.61 -6.35 -0.17
N ILE A 695 18.12 -6.75 1.02
CA ILE A 695 16.68 -6.77 1.29
C ILE A 695 16.19 -5.32 1.31
N SER A 696 15.04 -5.07 0.70
CA SER A 696 14.42 -3.73 0.67
C SER A 696 14.17 -3.23 2.10
N LYS A 697 14.16 -1.90 2.30
CA LYS A 697 13.81 -1.28 3.58
C LYS A 697 12.44 -1.77 4.07
N ASP A 698 12.33 -2.08 5.36
CA ASP A 698 11.16 -2.72 5.99
C ASP A 698 10.82 -4.13 5.45
N GLY A 699 11.74 -4.73 4.67
CA GLY A 699 11.60 -6.07 4.11
C GLY A 699 11.71 -7.17 5.17
N ASN A 700 11.54 -8.41 4.73
CA ASN A 700 11.47 -9.57 5.62
C ASN A 700 12.51 -10.62 5.23
N ILE A 701 13.11 -11.25 6.24
CA ILE A 701 13.90 -12.47 6.08
C ILE A 701 13.16 -13.64 6.73
N ILE A 702 13.00 -14.74 6.00
CA ILE A 702 12.43 -15.98 6.50
C ILE A 702 13.58 -16.93 6.86
N LEU A 703 13.64 -17.34 8.13
CA LEU A 703 14.70 -18.18 8.68
C LEU A 703 14.13 -19.47 9.31
N ASN A 704 14.84 -20.58 9.09
CA ASN A 704 14.58 -21.83 9.79
C ASN A 704 15.10 -21.74 11.23
N LYS A 705 14.20 -21.73 12.22
CA LYS A 705 14.55 -21.64 13.64
C LYS A 705 15.26 -22.90 14.16
N ASP A 706 15.10 -24.03 13.49
CA ASP A 706 15.81 -25.27 13.82
C ASP A 706 17.29 -25.25 13.35
N SER A 707 17.71 -24.25 12.58
CA SER A 707 19.08 -24.15 12.08
C SER A 707 20.05 -23.72 13.19
N GLN A 708 21.26 -24.32 13.22
CA GLN A 708 22.34 -23.88 14.10
C GLN A 708 22.78 -22.43 13.84
N PHE A 709 22.59 -21.94 12.62
CA PHE A 709 22.95 -20.56 12.22
C PHE A 709 21.84 -19.54 12.49
N PHE A 710 20.71 -19.93 13.08
CA PHE A 710 19.58 -19.03 13.31
C PHE A 710 19.98 -17.77 14.09
N LYS A 711 20.71 -17.92 15.21
CA LYS A 711 21.15 -16.79 16.05
C LYS A 711 22.01 -15.80 15.26
N PHE A 712 22.98 -16.31 14.50
CA PHE A 712 23.85 -15.49 13.65
C PHE A 712 23.07 -14.71 12.59
N LEU A 713 22.20 -15.40 11.84
CA LEU A 713 21.41 -14.78 10.77
C LEU A 713 20.42 -13.75 11.32
N SER A 714 19.75 -14.06 12.43
CA SER A 714 18.81 -13.14 13.08
C SER A 714 19.52 -11.89 13.60
N LYS A 715 20.70 -12.02 14.22
CA LYS A 715 21.49 -10.86 14.68
C LYS A 715 21.88 -9.95 13.52
N LYS A 716 22.30 -10.54 12.39
CA LYS A 716 22.63 -9.76 11.18
C LYS A 716 21.40 -9.05 10.59
N ALA A 717 20.25 -9.72 10.53
CA ALA A 717 19.02 -9.14 10.03
C ALA A 717 18.56 -7.95 10.90
N ASN A 718 18.56 -8.11 12.22
CA ASN A 718 18.19 -7.05 13.16
C ASN A 718 19.12 -5.83 13.05
N LYS A 719 20.44 -6.05 12.86
CA LYS A 719 21.41 -4.97 12.63
C LYS A 719 21.11 -4.15 11.36
N ASN A 720 20.45 -4.76 10.38
CA ASN A 720 20.05 -4.10 9.13
C ASN A 720 18.56 -3.67 9.14
N GLU A 721 17.92 -3.62 10.32
CA GLU A 721 16.50 -3.26 10.47
C GLU A 721 15.55 -4.13 9.63
N ILE A 722 15.91 -5.39 9.37
CA ILE A 722 15.10 -6.33 8.60
C ILE A 722 14.22 -7.16 9.54
N ASN A 723 12.94 -7.28 9.20
CA ASN A 723 11.99 -8.08 9.97
C ASN A 723 12.30 -9.59 9.84
N VAL A 724 12.51 -10.27 10.96
CA VAL A 724 12.76 -11.71 10.99
C VAL A 724 11.44 -12.46 11.17
N VAL A 725 11.14 -13.37 10.25
CA VAL A 725 10.01 -14.31 10.33
C VAL A 725 10.55 -15.73 10.38
N THR A 726 10.01 -16.56 11.25
CA THR A 726 10.58 -17.88 11.54
C THR A 726 9.64 -19.03 11.19
N PHE A 727 10.25 -20.15 10.78
CA PHE A 727 9.56 -21.44 10.69
C PHE A 727 10.38 -22.55 11.35
N GLY A 728 9.73 -23.65 11.73
CA GLY A 728 10.39 -24.76 12.40
C GLY A 728 9.53 -26.02 12.51
N LEU A 729 10.20 -27.15 12.63
CA LEU A 729 9.62 -28.45 12.95
C LEU A 729 9.79 -28.79 14.43
N LYS A 730 10.89 -28.35 15.07
CA LYS A 730 11.23 -28.71 16.46
C LYS A 730 11.09 -27.54 17.41
N LYS A 731 11.54 -26.35 17.01
CA LYS A 731 11.51 -25.14 17.84
C LYS A 731 10.30 -24.26 17.51
N LYS A 732 9.56 -23.84 18.55
CA LYS A 732 8.40 -22.93 18.45
C LYS A 732 8.78 -21.67 17.66
N SER A 733 8.05 -21.40 16.59
CA SER A 733 8.33 -20.35 15.59
C SER A 733 7.02 -19.72 15.10
N ASP A 734 7.11 -18.64 14.30
CA ASP A 734 5.91 -17.96 13.78
C ASP A 734 5.06 -18.89 12.90
N VAL A 735 5.70 -19.81 12.19
CA VAL A 735 5.05 -20.90 11.46
C VAL A 735 5.63 -22.23 11.92
N PHE A 736 4.89 -22.93 12.76
CA PHE A 736 5.38 -24.13 13.46
C PHE A 736 4.50 -25.35 13.20
N LEU A 737 5.12 -26.50 12.94
CA LEU A 737 4.41 -27.76 12.77
C LEU A 737 4.04 -28.34 14.14
N LEU A 738 2.75 -28.58 14.37
CA LEU A 738 2.25 -29.25 15.57
C LEU A 738 2.10 -30.76 15.40
N GLY A 739 1.87 -31.23 14.18
CA GLY A 739 1.71 -32.66 13.93
C GLY A 739 1.32 -32.98 12.49
N ILE A 740 1.42 -34.27 12.15
CA ILE A 740 1.11 -34.80 10.83
C ILE A 740 0.16 -35.98 11.01
N LYS A 741 -0.95 -35.99 10.28
CA LYS A 741 -1.89 -37.13 10.24
C LYS A 741 -1.97 -37.67 8.82
N LYS A 742 -1.76 -38.97 8.62
CA LYS A 742 -2.02 -39.63 7.32
C LYS A 742 -3.53 -39.76 7.11
N ILE A 743 -4.01 -39.39 5.93
CA ILE A 743 -5.42 -39.49 5.52
C ILE A 743 -5.47 -40.12 4.13
N ARG A 744 -5.87 -41.39 4.04
CA ARG A 744 -5.89 -42.18 2.79
C ARG A 744 -4.56 -42.03 2.03
N ASN A 745 -4.57 -41.24 0.95
CA ASN A 745 -3.46 -41.06 0.00
C ASN A 745 -2.68 -39.75 0.18
N PHE A 746 -2.91 -38.98 1.26
CA PHE A 746 -2.19 -37.74 1.55
C PHE A 746 -1.90 -37.58 3.05
N TYR A 747 -1.14 -36.54 3.40
CA TYR A 747 -0.79 -36.17 4.76
C TYR A 747 -1.35 -34.80 5.09
N ARG A 748 -2.01 -34.68 6.24
CA ARG A 748 -2.54 -33.43 6.79
C ARG A 748 -1.58 -32.89 7.85
N LEU A 749 -1.01 -31.74 7.57
CA LEU A 749 -0.14 -30.98 8.47
C LEU A 749 -1.00 -30.07 9.35
N LYS A 750 -0.92 -30.22 10.67
CA LYS A 750 -1.45 -29.27 11.65
C LYS A 750 -0.36 -28.23 11.92
N VAL A 751 -0.59 -26.99 11.49
CA VAL A 751 0.42 -25.91 11.52
C VAL A 751 -0.15 -24.73 12.31
N ILE A 752 0.59 -24.24 13.30
CA ILE A 752 0.29 -22.97 13.93
C ILE A 752 0.96 -21.85 13.14
N VAL A 753 0.19 -20.82 12.80
CA VAL A 753 0.64 -19.61 12.12
C VAL A 753 0.32 -18.42 13.03
N LYS A 754 1.36 -17.82 13.60
CA LYS A 754 1.30 -16.91 14.76
C LYS A 754 0.58 -17.60 15.92
N ASN A 755 -0.68 -17.23 16.15
CA ASN A 755 -1.50 -17.74 17.26
C ASN A 755 -2.75 -18.50 16.75
N LYS A 756 -2.76 -18.94 15.50
CA LYS A 756 -3.92 -19.63 14.89
C LYS A 756 -3.52 -20.94 14.26
N ILE A 757 -4.34 -21.97 14.44
CA ILE A 757 -4.14 -23.29 13.86
C ILE A 757 -4.74 -23.36 12.46
N TYR A 758 -3.96 -23.91 11.52
CA TYR A 758 -4.36 -24.22 10.17
C TYR A 758 -4.04 -25.69 9.84
N TYR A 759 -4.77 -26.23 8.88
CA TYR A 759 -4.51 -27.57 8.35
C TYR A 759 -4.21 -27.48 6.86
N PHE A 760 -3.10 -28.08 6.45
CA PHE A 760 -2.63 -28.12 5.07
C PHE A 760 -2.42 -29.57 4.63
N ASP A 761 -2.89 -29.92 3.44
CA ASP A 761 -2.81 -31.27 2.91
C ASP A 761 -1.72 -31.36 1.83
N THR A 762 -0.85 -32.36 1.91
CA THR A 762 0.29 -32.59 1.00
C THR A 762 0.44 -34.09 0.69
N LYS A 763 0.97 -34.44 -0.49
CA LYS A 763 1.31 -35.83 -0.84
C LYS A 763 2.61 -36.31 -0.20
N TYR A 764 3.41 -35.39 0.33
CA TYR A 764 4.78 -35.66 0.74
C TYR A 764 4.94 -35.55 2.26
N ILE A 765 5.57 -36.57 2.88
CA ILE A 765 5.88 -36.62 4.32
C ILE A 765 7.35 -36.25 4.63
N PHE A 766 8.18 -36.04 3.62
CA PHE A 766 9.61 -35.80 3.85
C PHE A 766 9.87 -34.45 4.53
N ASN A 767 10.73 -34.46 5.56
CA ASN A 767 11.03 -33.28 6.39
C ASN A 767 11.52 -32.07 5.59
N ASN A 768 12.31 -32.28 4.54
CA ASN A 768 12.79 -31.22 3.65
C ASN A 768 11.64 -30.52 2.90
N ILE A 769 10.63 -31.27 2.45
CA ILE A 769 9.45 -30.72 1.77
C ILE A 769 8.54 -30.02 2.77
N ILE A 770 8.35 -30.58 3.96
CA ILE A 770 7.55 -29.94 5.00
C ILE A 770 8.17 -28.60 5.39
N LYS A 771 9.50 -28.53 5.59
CA LYS A 771 10.21 -27.26 5.80
C LYS A 771 9.96 -26.25 4.68
N ASN A 772 9.97 -26.69 3.42
CA ASN A 772 9.65 -25.83 2.28
C ASN A 772 8.18 -25.35 2.32
N ILE A 773 7.24 -26.20 2.71
CA ILE A 773 5.82 -25.82 2.89
C ILE A 773 5.69 -24.77 3.99
N LEU A 774 6.35 -24.93 5.14
CA LEU A 774 6.31 -23.95 6.21
C LEU A 774 6.93 -22.62 5.78
N ALA A 775 8.08 -22.63 5.10
CA ALA A 775 8.68 -21.42 4.53
C ALA A 775 7.75 -20.75 3.50
N CYS A 776 7.06 -21.53 2.68
CA CYS A 776 6.04 -21.01 1.75
C CYS A 776 4.86 -20.36 2.49
N ILE A 777 4.39 -20.96 3.59
CA ILE A 777 3.35 -20.38 4.45
C ILE A 777 3.82 -19.06 5.06
N CYS A 778 5.10 -18.93 5.46
CA CYS A 778 5.66 -17.65 5.90
C CYS A 778 5.55 -16.58 4.79
N VAL A 779 5.88 -16.90 3.53
CA VAL A 779 5.73 -15.96 2.41
C VAL A 779 4.28 -15.51 2.26
N LEU A 780 3.33 -16.45 2.24
CA LEU A 780 1.91 -16.13 2.11
C LEU A 780 1.40 -15.28 3.29
N MET A 781 1.91 -15.54 4.50
CA MET A 781 1.59 -14.76 5.70
C MET A 781 2.13 -13.33 5.61
N ILE A 782 3.38 -13.13 5.19
CA ILE A 782 4.01 -11.81 5.04
C ILE A 782 3.26 -10.99 3.99
N LEU A 783 2.86 -11.62 2.88
CA LEU A 783 2.05 -11.00 1.83
C LEU A 783 0.57 -10.81 2.23
N ASN A 784 0.20 -11.21 3.46
CA ASN A 784 -1.16 -11.11 4.01
C ASN A 784 -2.21 -11.79 3.11
N LEU A 785 -1.85 -12.92 2.52
CA LEU A 785 -2.72 -13.72 1.65
C LEU A 785 -3.56 -14.69 2.45
N ASN A 786 -4.78 -14.96 1.96
CA ASN A 786 -5.73 -15.83 2.65
C ASN A 786 -5.30 -17.31 2.61
N LEU A 787 -4.63 -17.77 3.66
CA LEU A 787 -4.16 -19.16 3.81
C LEU A 787 -5.24 -20.22 3.65
N LYS A 788 -6.53 -19.89 3.86
CA LYS A 788 -7.63 -20.84 3.62
C LYS A 788 -7.67 -21.32 2.16
N LYS A 789 -7.26 -20.49 1.19
CA LYS A 789 -7.29 -20.81 -0.24
C LYS A 789 -6.27 -21.87 -0.66
N ILE A 790 -5.20 -22.07 0.12
CA ILE A 790 -4.12 -23.02 -0.21
C ILE A 790 -4.20 -24.34 0.59
N ARG A 791 -5.10 -24.46 1.58
CA ARG A 791 -5.17 -25.61 2.52
C ARG A 791 -5.11 -26.98 1.83
N LYS A 792 -5.86 -27.19 0.75
CA LYS A 792 -5.89 -28.47 0.03
C LYS A 792 -5.04 -28.50 -1.24
N LYS A 793 -4.36 -27.40 -1.58
CA LYS A 793 -3.68 -27.25 -2.88
C LYS A 793 -2.28 -27.84 -2.91
N PHE A 794 -1.57 -27.95 -1.79
CA PHE A 794 -0.22 -28.54 -1.78
C PHE A 794 -0.22 -30.03 -2.20
N ILE A 795 -1.36 -30.72 -2.14
CA ILE A 795 -1.56 -32.06 -2.75
C ILE A 795 -1.21 -32.06 -4.25
N ASN A 796 -1.45 -30.96 -4.96
CA ASN A 796 -1.27 -30.86 -6.41
C ASN A 796 0.12 -30.34 -6.80
N PHE A 797 0.97 -30.01 -5.82
CA PHE A 797 2.34 -29.62 -6.11
C PHE A 797 3.14 -30.83 -6.60
N LYS A 798 3.88 -30.66 -7.70
CA LYS A 798 4.81 -31.66 -8.23
C LYS A 798 6.25 -31.23 -7.92
N ILE A 799 7.03 -32.13 -7.31
CA ILE A 799 8.46 -31.91 -7.11
C ILE A 799 9.15 -31.87 -8.50
N PRO A 800 10.14 -30.98 -8.70
CA PRO A 800 10.93 -30.96 -9.93
C PRO A 800 11.66 -32.29 -10.18
N ASP A 801 11.84 -32.67 -11.45
CA ASP A 801 12.52 -33.91 -11.82
C ASP A 801 13.94 -34.02 -11.23
N GLY A 802 14.34 -35.23 -10.84
CA GLY A 802 15.68 -35.53 -10.34
C GLY A 802 15.93 -35.09 -8.90
N ARG A 803 14.86 -34.81 -8.15
CA ARG A 803 14.91 -34.35 -6.75
C ARG A 803 14.00 -35.15 -5.81
N GLY A 804 13.94 -36.47 -6.03
CA GLY A 804 13.20 -37.40 -5.18
C GLY A 804 11.76 -37.63 -5.62
N ASP A 805 11.47 -37.45 -6.91
CA ASP A 805 10.19 -37.88 -7.48
C ASP A 805 10.13 -39.41 -7.55
N VAL A 806 9.15 -40.01 -6.89
CA VAL A 806 8.87 -41.45 -6.98
C VAL A 806 7.93 -41.67 -8.18
N LYS A 807 8.38 -42.45 -9.16
CA LYS A 807 7.60 -42.81 -10.35
C LYS A 807 7.50 -44.32 -10.49
N LEU A 808 6.38 -44.81 -11.01
CA LEU A 808 6.23 -46.19 -11.43
C LEU A 808 6.77 -46.31 -12.86
N VAL A 809 7.76 -47.15 -13.08
CA VAL A 809 8.48 -47.32 -14.35
C VAL A 809 8.24 -48.73 -14.89
N ARG A 810 8.10 -48.85 -16.21
CA ARG A 810 8.11 -50.12 -16.94
C ARG A 810 9.38 -50.15 -17.81
N LYS A 811 10.35 -50.95 -17.43
CA LYS A 811 11.67 -51.10 -18.10
C LYS A 811 12.23 -52.48 -17.77
N PHE A 812 13.07 -53.03 -18.65
CA PHE A 812 13.66 -54.38 -18.50
C PHE A 812 12.60 -55.50 -18.42
N ASN A 813 11.44 -55.31 -19.07
CA ASN A 813 10.25 -56.17 -18.91
C ASN A 813 9.76 -56.30 -17.45
N LYS A 814 10.14 -55.36 -16.56
CA LYS A 814 9.70 -55.28 -15.17
C LYS A 814 8.96 -53.98 -14.89
N LYS A 815 8.11 -54.00 -13.87
CA LYS A 815 7.37 -52.86 -13.36
C LYS A 815 7.83 -52.56 -11.92
N PHE A 816 8.54 -51.47 -11.71
CA PHE A 816 9.16 -51.15 -10.42
C PHE A 816 9.05 -49.65 -10.10
N LYS A 817 9.28 -49.28 -8.84
CA LYS A 817 9.27 -47.88 -8.38
C LYS A 817 10.67 -47.30 -8.51
N PHE A 818 10.75 -46.09 -9.05
CA PHE A 818 12.01 -45.40 -9.31
C PHE A 818 12.05 -44.05 -8.60
N ILE A 819 13.10 -43.81 -7.82
CA ILE A 819 13.41 -42.52 -7.17
C ILE A 819 14.57 -41.89 -7.90
N ASP A 820 14.31 -40.78 -8.60
CA ASP A 820 15.37 -40.03 -9.27
C ASP A 820 15.86 -38.87 -8.39
N GLU A 821 17.09 -38.99 -7.90
CA GLU A 821 17.79 -38.02 -7.07
C GLU A 821 19.10 -37.54 -7.73
N SER A 822 19.22 -37.73 -9.04
CA SER A 822 20.44 -37.55 -9.84
C SER A 822 20.81 -36.10 -10.18
N TYR A 823 20.09 -35.09 -9.66
CA TYR A 823 20.37 -33.69 -9.98
C TYR A 823 21.52 -33.08 -9.17
N ASN A 824 21.57 -33.32 -7.85
CA ASN A 824 22.61 -32.76 -6.98
C ASN A 824 22.99 -33.76 -5.88
N ALA A 825 24.29 -33.87 -5.60
CA ALA A 825 24.84 -34.69 -4.54
C ALA A 825 25.82 -33.89 -3.67
N ASN A 826 25.46 -33.79 -2.40
CA ASN A 826 26.26 -33.31 -1.27
C ASN A 826 25.84 -34.11 -0.02
N PRO A 827 26.64 -34.13 1.06
CA PRO A 827 26.41 -35.00 2.20
C PRO A 827 24.98 -34.92 2.76
N LEU A 828 24.46 -33.71 2.98
CA LEU A 828 23.11 -33.52 3.50
C LEU A 828 22.03 -34.04 2.55
N SER A 829 22.17 -33.80 1.25
CA SER A 829 21.22 -34.28 0.24
C SER A 829 21.25 -35.81 0.09
N MET A 830 22.44 -36.44 0.18
CA MET A 830 22.62 -37.89 0.16
C MET A 830 21.94 -38.53 1.37
N ILE A 831 22.28 -38.06 2.57
CA ILE A 831 21.69 -38.52 3.83
C ILE A 831 20.17 -38.34 3.81
N SER A 832 19.66 -37.20 3.32
CA SER A 832 18.23 -36.99 3.21
C SER A 832 17.56 -37.96 2.24
N ALA A 833 18.19 -38.30 1.11
CA ALA A 833 17.66 -39.25 0.15
C ALA A 833 17.62 -40.67 0.72
N ILE A 834 18.68 -41.09 1.41
CA ILE A 834 18.76 -42.39 2.13
C ILE A 834 17.64 -42.48 3.17
N LYS A 835 17.49 -41.47 4.03
CA LYS A 835 16.40 -41.43 5.03
C LYS A 835 15.00 -41.45 4.40
N ASN A 836 14.83 -40.76 3.27
CA ASN A 836 13.55 -40.74 2.56
C ASN A 836 13.22 -42.13 1.97
N MET A 837 14.21 -42.82 1.42
CA MET A 837 14.06 -44.19 0.91
C MET A 837 13.79 -45.18 2.05
N ASN A 838 14.45 -45.02 3.20
CA ASN A 838 14.20 -45.83 4.40
C ASN A 838 12.74 -45.72 4.89
N ASN A 839 12.19 -44.51 4.89
CA ASN A 839 10.79 -44.25 5.28
C ASN A 839 9.75 -44.83 4.31
N TYR A 840 10.16 -45.35 3.14
CA TYR A 840 9.27 -46.02 2.22
C TYR A 840 8.89 -47.40 2.78
N LYS A 841 7.63 -47.61 3.13
CA LYS A 841 7.17 -48.92 3.63
C LYS A 841 7.23 -49.96 2.51
N ARG A 842 7.98 -51.04 2.73
CA ARG A 842 8.00 -52.24 1.86
C ARG A 842 6.61 -52.88 1.86
N LYS A 843 6.25 -53.51 0.75
CA LYS A 843 5.16 -54.49 0.67
C LYS A 843 5.75 -55.81 0.20
N ASN A 844 5.43 -56.92 0.85
CA ASN A 844 5.90 -58.26 0.46
C ASN A 844 7.46 -58.30 0.34
N ASN A 845 7.99 -59.09 -0.60
CA ASN A 845 9.43 -59.26 -0.86
C ASN A 845 10.06 -58.13 -1.72
N GLU A 846 9.54 -56.89 -1.68
CA GLU A 846 10.10 -55.74 -2.42
C GLU A 846 11.54 -55.42 -1.95
N LYS A 847 12.52 -55.46 -2.87
CA LYS A 847 13.90 -55.03 -2.59
C LYS A 847 14.06 -53.52 -2.80
N LYS A 848 14.89 -52.91 -1.96
CA LYS A 848 15.37 -51.52 -2.02
C LYS A 848 16.81 -51.51 -2.52
N LEU A 849 16.98 -51.00 -3.73
CA LEU A 849 18.24 -50.95 -4.44
C LEU A 849 18.71 -49.50 -4.61
N MET A 850 20.00 -49.25 -4.44
CA MET A 850 20.59 -47.92 -4.56
C MET A 850 21.74 -47.91 -5.56
N LEU A 851 21.74 -46.98 -6.52
CA LEU A 851 22.91 -46.66 -7.33
C LEU A 851 23.41 -45.26 -6.97
N LEU A 852 24.60 -45.19 -6.41
CA LEU A 852 25.22 -43.95 -5.94
C LEU A 852 26.42 -43.55 -6.81
N GLY A 853 26.61 -42.24 -6.99
CA GLY A 853 27.82 -41.69 -7.59
C GLY A 853 28.43 -40.55 -6.79
N ASP A 854 29.55 -40.03 -7.30
CA ASP A 854 30.38 -39.04 -6.60
C ASP A 854 29.65 -37.72 -6.27
N MET A 855 30.00 -37.17 -5.12
CA MET A 855 29.75 -35.78 -4.68
C MET A 855 30.96 -34.92 -5.09
N LEU A 856 30.85 -34.20 -6.20
CA LEU A 856 32.01 -33.61 -6.88
C LEU A 856 32.47 -32.25 -6.32
N GLU A 857 31.75 -31.63 -5.38
CA GLU A 857 32.03 -30.26 -4.87
C GLU A 857 32.64 -30.23 -3.45
N LEU A 858 33.33 -31.31 -3.05
CA LEU A 858 33.78 -31.52 -1.66
C LEU A 858 35.26 -31.21 -1.41
N GLY A 859 36.06 -30.99 -2.47
CA GLY A 859 37.49 -30.71 -2.35
C GLY A 859 38.28 -31.77 -1.57
N LYS A 860 39.23 -31.34 -0.74
CA LYS A 860 40.14 -32.21 0.03
C LYS A 860 39.41 -33.20 0.96
N ASN A 861 38.19 -32.86 1.40
CA ASN A 861 37.39 -33.68 2.30
C ASN A 861 36.58 -34.78 1.59
N SER A 862 36.70 -34.92 0.27
CA SER A 862 35.88 -35.84 -0.53
C SER A 862 35.88 -37.27 0.02
N LYS A 863 37.05 -37.89 0.24
CA LYS A 863 37.13 -39.28 0.73
C LYS A 863 36.40 -39.48 2.07
N SER A 864 36.71 -38.65 3.07
CA SER A 864 36.10 -38.73 4.40
C SER A 864 34.57 -38.55 4.37
N LEU A 865 34.08 -37.59 3.60
CA LEU A 865 32.64 -37.31 3.50
C LEU A 865 31.87 -38.38 2.72
N HIS A 866 32.48 -39.00 1.70
CA HIS A 866 31.90 -40.18 1.05
C HIS A 866 31.87 -41.37 2.02
N LYS A 867 32.96 -41.66 2.73
CA LYS A 867 33.02 -42.73 3.72
C LYS A 867 31.89 -42.62 4.76
N LYS A 868 31.62 -41.42 5.26
CA LYS A 868 30.53 -41.15 6.25
C LYS A 868 29.12 -41.53 5.76
N LEU A 869 28.87 -41.61 4.45
CA LEU A 869 27.56 -42.03 3.94
C LEU A 869 27.22 -43.48 4.33
N SER A 870 28.25 -44.34 4.48
CA SER A 870 28.08 -45.75 4.84
C SER A 870 27.34 -45.92 6.16
N ILE A 871 27.56 -45.04 7.14
CA ILE A 871 26.92 -45.08 8.46
C ILE A 871 25.39 -45.04 8.32
N GLU A 872 24.87 -44.12 7.50
CA GLU A 872 23.43 -43.98 7.31
C GLU A 872 22.86 -45.11 6.46
N ILE A 873 23.61 -45.59 5.46
CA ILE A 873 23.17 -46.71 4.62
C ILE A 873 23.12 -48.01 5.42
N ASN A 874 24.13 -48.27 6.25
CA ASN A 874 24.19 -49.44 7.13
C ASN A 874 23.06 -49.45 8.16
N ARG A 875 22.58 -48.28 8.61
CA ARG A 875 21.41 -48.14 9.49
C ARG A 875 20.05 -48.19 8.77
N SER A 876 20.03 -48.06 7.45
CA SER A 876 18.79 -48.12 6.67
C SER A 876 18.35 -49.56 6.40
N ASP A 877 17.14 -49.76 5.91
CA ASP A 877 16.68 -51.08 5.49
C ASP A 877 17.15 -51.47 4.09
N VAL A 878 17.94 -50.67 3.37
CA VAL A 878 18.38 -50.93 1.98
C VAL A 878 19.07 -52.29 1.82
N ASP A 879 18.70 -53.04 0.77
CA ASP A 879 19.19 -54.41 0.55
C ASP A 879 20.53 -54.45 -0.20
N LYS A 880 20.66 -53.67 -1.28
CA LYS A 880 21.90 -53.64 -2.08
C LYS A 880 22.24 -52.24 -2.56
N VAL A 881 23.52 -51.91 -2.48
CA VAL A 881 24.10 -50.64 -2.92
C VAL A 881 25.11 -50.90 -4.02
N PHE A 882 24.92 -50.20 -5.11
CA PHE A 882 25.79 -50.15 -6.27
C PHE A 882 26.42 -48.77 -6.36
N VAL A 883 27.64 -48.69 -6.85
CA VAL A 883 28.35 -47.41 -6.95
C VAL A 883 29.02 -47.20 -8.31
N TYR A 884 29.06 -45.95 -8.74
CA TYR A 884 29.76 -45.50 -9.96
C TYR A 884 30.47 -44.16 -9.69
N GLY A 885 31.80 -44.18 -9.73
CA GLY A 885 32.64 -43.01 -9.46
C GLY A 885 33.92 -43.38 -8.70
N LYS A 886 34.81 -42.40 -8.54
CA LYS A 886 36.11 -42.58 -7.89
C LYS A 886 35.99 -42.53 -6.36
N TYR A 887 35.29 -41.53 -5.83
CA TYR A 887 35.25 -41.27 -4.40
C TYR A 887 34.13 -42.04 -3.67
N ILE A 888 33.03 -42.34 -4.36
CA ILE A 888 31.91 -43.10 -3.81
C ILE A 888 32.29 -44.55 -3.45
N GLN A 889 33.41 -45.06 -3.97
CA GLN A 889 33.96 -46.36 -3.59
C GLN A 889 34.34 -46.40 -2.10
N GLU A 890 34.74 -45.27 -1.50
CA GLU A 890 34.99 -45.16 -0.06
C GLU A 890 33.73 -45.49 0.76
N THR A 891 32.55 -45.10 0.24
CA THR A 891 31.26 -45.50 0.81
C THR A 891 31.08 -47.01 0.69
N PHE A 892 31.27 -47.57 -0.51
CA PHE A 892 31.06 -49.00 -0.81
C PHE A 892 31.95 -49.90 0.06
N ASN A 893 33.23 -49.57 0.19
CA ASN A 893 34.20 -50.33 0.97
C ASN A 893 33.79 -50.42 2.45
N SER A 894 33.15 -49.37 2.97
CA SER A 894 32.71 -49.26 4.37
C SER A 894 31.29 -49.78 4.64
N LEU A 895 30.62 -50.38 3.65
CA LEU A 895 29.31 -51.02 3.84
C LEU A 895 29.45 -52.40 4.51
N VAL A 896 28.41 -52.83 5.21
CA VAL A 896 28.30 -54.24 5.66
C VAL A 896 28.11 -55.18 4.47
N ASN A 897 28.67 -56.40 4.54
CA ASN A 897 28.78 -57.32 3.40
C ASN A 897 27.42 -57.65 2.74
N ASN A 898 26.37 -57.84 3.53
CA ASN A 898 25.03 -58.11 3.00
C ASN A 898 24.48 -56.96 2.13
N LYS A 899 24.90 -55.71 2.35
CA LYS A 899 24.48 -54.53 1.57
C LYS A 899 25.35 -54.21 0.35
N LYS A 900 26.52 -54.82 0.25
CA LYS A 900 27.40 -54.63 -0.91
C LYS A 900 26.77 -55.27 -2.16
N GLY A 901 26.58 -54.43 -3.18
CA GLY A 901 26.24 -54.84 -4.54
C GLY A 901 27.50 -54.90 -5.40
N LYS A 902 27.60 -54.03 -6.40
CA LYS A 902 28.70 -54.00 -7.37
C LYS A 902 29.23 -52.56 -7.59
N ILE A 903 30.53 -52.44 -7.84
CA ILE A 903 31.18 -51.22 -8.34
C ILE A 903 31.18 -51.30 -9.88
N PHE A 904 30.71 -50.26 -10.56
CA PHE A 904 30.65 -50.21 -12.02
C PHE A 904 31.76 -49.35 -12.62
N ASN A 905 32.31 -49.79 -13.75
CA ASN A 905 33.34 -49.06 -14.49
C ASN A 905 32.73 -48.03 -15.44
N ASN A 906 31.51 -48.27 -15.95
CA ASN A 906 30.80 -47.35 -16.82
C ASN A 906 29.27 -47.44 -16.64
N LEU A 907 28.53 -46.45 -17.15
CA LEU A 907 27.08 -46.36 -17.00
C LEU A 907 26.31 -47.41 -17.84
N LYS A 908 26.91 -47.95 -18.90
CA LYS A 908 26.30 -49.01 -19.72
C LYS A 908 26.26 -50.31 -18.92
N GLU A 909 27.39 -50.68 -18.30
CA GLU A 909 27.49 -51.81 -17.38
C GLU A 909 26.48 -51.69 -16.23
N ALA A 910 26.37 -50.50 -15.63
CA ALA A 910 25.40 -50.25 -14.57
C ALA A 910 23.94 -50.49 -15.04
N ASN A 911 23.59 -50.00 -16.24
CA ASN A 911 22.25 -50.18 -16.81
C ASN A 911 21.93 -51.66 -17.05
N ASP A 912 22.86 -52.39 -17.66
CA ASP A 912 22.64 -53.78 -18.08
C ASP A 912 22.57 -54.71 -16.86
N TYR A 913 23.42 -54.48 -15.86
CA TYR A 913 23.38 -55.23 -14.61
C TYR A 913 22.09 -54.96 -13.81
N LEU A 914 21.68 -53.69 -13.68
CA LEU A 914 20.41 -53.34 -13.02
C LEU A 914 19.21 -54.03 -13.68
N GLY A 915 19.22 -54.18 -15.01
CA GLY A 915 18.18 -54.91 -15.74
C GLY A 915 18.06 -56.39 -15.39
N LYS A 916 19.17 -57.04 -15.00
CA LYS A 916 19.20 -58.44 -14.59
C LYS A 916 18.69 -58.66 -13.15
N ILE A 917 18.97 -57.73 -12.24
CA ILE A 917 18.72 -57.92 -10.81
C ILE A 917 17.41 -57.32 -10.29
N ILE A 918 16.82 -56.36 -11.01
CA ILE A 918 15.57 -55.71 -10.59
C ILE A 918 14.41 -56.67 -10.82
N HIS A 919 13.56 -56.82 -9.80
CA HIS A 919 12.31 -57.57 -9.89
C HIS A 919 11.10 -56.64 -9.95
N ASN A 920 9.92 -57.22 -10.19
CA ASN A 920 8.66 -56.47 -10.13
C ASN A 920 8.44 -55.92 -8.71
N ASN A 921 7.95 -54.69 -8.64
CA ASN A 921 7.63 -53.91 -7.43
C ASN A 921 8.82 -53.37 -6.62
N ASP A 922 10.07 -53.74 -6.96
CA ASP A 922 11.27 -53.21 -6.32
C ASP A 922 11.32 -51.67 -6.32
N LEU A 923 12.12 -51.11 -5.40
CA LEU A 923 12.39 -49.69 -5.29
C LEU A 923 13.85 -49.41 -5.64
N LEU A 924 14.10 -48.78 -6.79
CA LEU A 924 15.43 -48.33 -7.20
C LEU A 924 15.58 -46.82 -6.96
N MET A 925 16.64 -46.40 -6.28
CA MET A 925 17.06 -45.00 -6.20
C MET A 925 18.39 -44.78 -6.92
N VAL A 926 18.45 -43.75 -7.76
CA VAL A 926 19.68 -43.29 -8.43
C VAL A 926 20.04 -41.90 -7.92
N LYS A 927 21.27 -41.73 -7.43
CA LYS A 927 21.73 -40.45 -6.89
C LYS A 927 23.22 -40.20 -7.14
N GLY A 928 23.55 -39.01 -7.64
CA GLY A 928 24.93 -38.55 -7.80
C GLY A 928 24.96 -37.10 -8.28
N SER A 929 26.16 -36.51 -8.38
CA SER A 929 26.31 -35.17 -8.96
C SER A 929 25.93 -35.19 -10.44
N ASN A 930 25.32 -34.14 -10.97
CA ASN A 930 24.86 -34.12 -12.37
C ASN A 930 25.96 -34.43 -13.40
N ALA A 931 27.21 -34.05 -13.10
CA ALA A 931 28.37 -34.31 -13.97
C ALA A 931 28.84 -35.78 -13.98
N THR A 932 28.35 -36.64 -13.08
CA THR A 932 28.60 -38.09 -13.11
C THR A 932 27.87 -38.80 -14.27
N GLY A 933 26.97 -38.13 -14.98
CA GLY A 933 26.18 -38.76 -16.04
C GLY A 933 25.00 -39.62 -15.54
N LEU A 934 24.87 -39.87 -14.23
CA LEU A 934 23.75 -40.63 -13.66
C LEU A 934 22.35 -40.03 -13.99
N ASN A 935 22.26 -38.73 -14.25
CA ASN A 935 21.02 -38.11 -14.75
C ASN A 935 20.61 -38.65 -16.14
N GLN A 936 21.57 -38.91 -17.03
CA GLN A 936 21.28 -39.50 -18.33
C GLN A 936 20.79 -40.94 -18.17
N LEU A 937 21.41 -41.72 -17.27
CA LEU A 937 20.95 -43.05 -16.92
C LEU A 937 19.52 -43.02 -16.34
N SER A 938 19.24 -42.14 -15.37
CA SER A 938 17.90 -41.93 -14.82
C SER A 938 16.87 -41.60 -15.91
N LYS A 939 17.22 -40.76 -16.88
CA LYS A 939 16.34 -40.44 -18.01
C LYS A 939 16.09 -41.66 -18.91
N ASN A 940 17.11 -42.48 -19.16
CA ASN A 940 16.95 -43.72 -19.94
C ASN A 940 16.02 -44.71 -19.22
N ILE A 941 16.21 -44.91 -17.91
CA ILE A 941 15.33 -45.76 -17.10
C ILE A 941 13.89 -45.25 -17.15
N LYS A 942 13.67 -43.94 -17.09
CA LYS A 942 12.32 -43.33 -17.17
C LYS A 942 11.66 -43.40 -18.56
N ARG A 943 12.42 -43.60 -19.65
CA ARG A 943 11.86 -43.70 -21.01
C ARG A 943 11.17 -45.06 -21.16
N ARG A 944 9.89 -45.04 -21.58
CA ARG A 944 9.19 -46.26 -22.00
C ARG A 944 9.95 -46.91 -23.16
N GLN A 945 10.12 -48.22 -23.12
CA GLN A 945 10.35 -48.97 -24.36
C GLN A 945 9.10 -48.77 -25.21
N ILE A 946 9.23 -47.99 -26.28
CA ILE A 946 8.45 -48.25 -27.49
C ILE A 946 9.13 -49.50 -28.02
N ASN A 947 8.47 -50.66 -27.92
CA ASN A 947 8.93 -51.82 -28.68
C ASN A 947 8.83 -51.41 -30.15
N ALA A 948 9.97 -51.43 -30.83
CA ALA A 948 9.97 -51.60 -32.27
C ALA A 948 9.25 -52.93 -32.56
N ILE A 949 8.20 -52.86 -33.37
CA ILE A 949 8.07 -53.73 -34.54
C ILE A 949 8.33 -52.79 -35.72
#